data_AF-A0A524NXI4-F1
#
_entry.id   AF-A0A524NXI4-F1
#
_cell.length_a   1.000
_cell.length_b   1.000
_cell.length_c   1.000
_cell.angle_alpha   90.00
_cell.angle_beta   90.00
_cell.angle_gamma   90.00
#
_symmetry.space_group_name_H-M   'P 1'
#
loop_
_entity.id
_entity.type
_entity.pdbx_description
1 polymer ?
#
loop_
_entity_poly.entity_id
_entity_poly.type
_entity_poly.pdbx_seq_one_letter_code
_entity_poly.pdbx_strand_id
1 'polypeptide(L)'
;MEVIFMKKKIIALILFSLIGLGGILLPFSSSKITKDAETADIMDNTEFRINPRVPVIAAPGDFVSVWNTSLFGGGSTPADSVRLPLTSAGRYDFEVDWGDTKSDSITANDQAEVTHNFTIPGVYTITISGFIEGWQFNSGGDRLKIVEISQWGCLNLGNSGGYFYGCQNLNLTTTDSLNLTGTTNLYRTFTNCISLGITGNLDSWNISAVTNMNRMFYYATAFNQPIGSWNTSSVTDMEYMFYEADAFNQPIGSWDVSNVNDMQSMFAKADAFNQPLANWDVSSVLSMLAMFSEDISFNQPLANWDVSSVLSMGSMFNGATNFSQNLGGWDVSHVTSMGTMFYNLKTEHYDALPLGWSQRNNVNGISFMAGSSKYGALGALGRQRLQTIDNWAIGDGGPLTDLDSDGDGLSDCDEIEIYNTDSRLVDTDGDNFLDGYEVAYGSDPTDPDDYPGVPADWVTEMDTLLGEDESLSEIREWLEANVTIFENLYTLVDGNATLLLQVIDQLDGNITLLELTSALATQNTDSLSALQGNFSGNVTEIREILLELGYSIGDTDYDGLDDLDELTYGTSLVCSDTDCDNLNDAFEVKMGTDPLDDDSDDDSWYDGVEVAAGTSPLDPLDYPGKTSSSPFPLGAVIGGGVGTFALLSIGGVFLIRKRKK
;
A
#
# COMPACT_ATOMS: atom_id res chain seq x y z
N MET A 1 33.30 -21.54 25.27
CA MET A 1 32.70 -21.13 23.98
C MET A 1 32.44 -22.34 23.08
N GLU A 2 33.43 -23.20 22.78
CA GLU A 2 33.19 -24.44 22.01
C GLU A 2 32.29 -25.47 22.72
N VAL A 3 32.37 -25.62 24.06
CA VAL A 3 31.45 -26.49 24.83
C VAL A 3 30.01 -25.95 24.86
N ILE A 4 29.83 -24.62 24.82
CA ILE A 4 28.52 -23.97 24.72
C ILE A 4 27.95 -24.17 23.31
N PHE A 5 28.80 -24.10 22.28
CA PHE A 5 28.42 -24.35 20.90
C PHE A 5 28.09 -25.83 20.64
N MET A 6 28.80 -26.76 21.30
CA MET A 6 28.50 -28.20 21.28
C MET A 6 27.23 -28.56 22.05
N LYS A 7 26.98 -27.93 23.22
CA LYS A 7 25.71 -28.07 23.97
C LYS A 7 24.53 -27.51 23.17
N LYS A 8 24.69 -26.34 22.53
CA LYS A 8 23.69 -25.75 21.62
C LYS A 8 23.41 -26.66 20.41
N LYS A 9 24.42 -27.31 19.82
CA LYS A 9 24.23 -28.26 18.71
C LYS A 9 23.55 -29.58 19.13
N ILE A 10 23.84 -30.12 20.31
CA ILE A 10 23.21 -31.36 20.81
C ILE A 10 21.77 -31.12 21.25
N ILE A 11 21.47 -29.99 21.91
CA ILE A 11 20.11 -29.57 22.26
C ILE A 11 19.31 -29.23 20.99
N ALA A 12 19.91 -28.51 20.03
CA ALA A 12 19.30 -28.28 18.73
C ALA A 12 19.10 -29.57 17.92
N LEU A 13 19.97 -30.59 18.04
CA LEU A 13 19.75 -31.90 17.39
C LEU A 13 18.63 -32.73 18.04
N ILE A 14 18.48 -32.66 19.37
CA ILE A 14 17.40 -33.33 20.12
C ILE A 14 16.04 -32.61 19.89
N LEU A 15 16.06 -31.31 19.57
CA LEU A 15 14.86 -30.53 19.26
C LEU A 15 14.54 -30.46 17.75
N PHE A 16 15.53 -30.61 16.86
CA PHE A 16 15.30 -30.80 15.41
C PHE A 16 14.61 -32.13 15.09
N SER A 17 14.60 -33.10 16.01
CA SER A 17 13.77 -34.31 15.90
C SER A 17 12.31 -34.11 16.32
N LEU A 18 11.91 -32.89 16.71
CA LEU A 18 10.54 -32.53 17.10
C LEU A 18 9.95 -31.37 16.28
N ILE A 19 10.76 -30.72 15.43
CA ILE A 19 10.37 -29.53 14.66
C ILE A 19 10.89 -29.71 13.24
N GLY A 20 10.05 -30.27 12.38
CA GLY A 20 10.39 -30.54 10.99
C GLY A 20 9.19 -30.38 10.07
N LEU A 21 8.68 -29.15 9.89
CA LEU A 21 8.05 -28.70 8.64
C LEU A 21 8.21 -27.20 8.41
N GLY A 22 8.64 -26.88 7.18
CA GLY A 22 8.55 -25.57 6.50
C GLY A 22 9.64 -24.55 6.88
N GLY A 23 10.49 -24.02 5.99
CA GLY A 23 10.57 -24.09 4.53
C GLY A 23 11.34 -22.85 4.01
N ILE A 24 12.57 -23.07 3.56
CA ILE A 24 13.26 -22.45 2.40
C ILE A 24 13.27 -20.90 2.22
N LEU A 25 14.48 -20.31 2.26
CA LEU A 25 14.85 -19.08 1.53
C LEU A 25 16.20 -19.27 0.80
N LEU A 26 16.26 -18.73 -0.42
CA LEU A 26 17.23 -18.85 -1.53
C LEU A 26 18.74 -18.78 -1.17
N PRO A 27 19.66 -19.38 -1.96
CA PRO A 27 21.10 -19.20 -1.78
C PRO A 27 21.66 -18.03 -2.60
N PHE A 28 22.20 -17.03 -1.92
CA PHE A 28 23.27 -16.17 -2.45
C PHE A 28 24.62 -16.89 -2.27
N SER A 29 25.30 -17.21 -3.37
CA SER A 29 26.68 -17.68 -3.37
C SER A 29 27.65 -16.51 -3.56
N SER A 30 28.42 -16.17 -2.51
CA SER A 30 29.63 -15.37 -2.62
C SER A 30 30.79 -16.23 -3.12
N SER A 31 31.54 -15.79 -4.16
CA SER A 31 32.94 -16.20 -4.26
C SER A 31 33.83 -15.16 -4.98
N LYS A 32 34.93 -14.86 -4.27
CA LYS A 32 36.28 -14.48 -4.72
C LYS A 32 36.50 -13.12 -5.41
N ILE A 33 36.99 -12.22 -4.56
CA ILE A 33 37.88 -11.11 -4.87
C ILE A 33 39.21 -11.65 -5.46
N THR A 34 39.59 -11.18 -6.65
CA THR A 34 40.99 -11.10 -7.08
C THR A 34 41.26 -9.72 -7.67
N LYS A 35 42.27 -9.06 -7.11
CA LYS A 35 42.97 -7.90 -7.69
C LYS A 35 43.44 -8.22 -9.11
N ASP A 36 43.30 -7.27 -10.02
CA ASP A 36 44.44 -6.73 -10.78
C ASP A 36 44.05 -5.38 -11.41
N ALA A 37 44.96 -4.41 -11.26
CA ALA A 37 44.85 -3.04 -11.73
C ALA A 37 45.89 -2.85 -12.85
N GLU A 38 45.44 -2.32 -13.99
CA GLU A 38 46.17 -1.67 -15.10
C GLU A 38 45.21 -1.76 -16.32
N THR A 39 44.91 -0.76 -17.14
CA THR A 39 45.55 0.51 -17.53
C THR A 39 44.47 1.37 -18.19
N ALA A 40 44.59 2.68 -18.03
CA ALA A 40 43.76 3.70 -18.63
C ALA A 40 43.71 3.61 -20.17
N ASP A 41 42.51 3.74 -20.73
CA ASP A 41 42.32 4.35 -22.04
C ASP A 41 41.30 5.49 -21.89
N ILE A 42 41.84 6.69 -21.79
CA ILE A 42 41.09 7.94 -21.74
C ILE A 42 40.61 8.19 -23.17
N MET A 43 39.36 7.87 -23.47
CA MET A 43 38.71 8.38 -24.67
C MET A 43 38.43 9.87 -24.49
N ASP A 44 39.36 10.63 -25.03
CA ASP A 44 39.24 11.97 -25.60
C ASP A 44 37.94 12.72 -25.28
N ASN A 45 38.02 13.42 -24.15
CA ASN A 45 37.10 14.46 -23.75
C ASN A 45 37.24 15.59 -24.78
N THR A 46 36.40 15.60 -25.81
CA THR A 46 36.28 16.77 -26.69
C THR A 46 35.90 17.95 -25.82
N GLU A 47 36.86 18.85 -25.64
CA GLU A 47 36.79 20.00 -24.74
C GLU A 47 35.44 20.71 -24.90
N PHE A 48 34.61 20.61 -23.87
CA PHE A 48 33.47 21.49 -23.64
C PHE A 48 34.04 22.90 -23.42
N ARG A 49 34.27 23.63 -24.52
CA ARG A 49 34.71 25.02 -24.46
C ARG A 49 33.54 25.88 -24.02
N ILE A 50 33.32 25.92 -22.70
CA ILE A 50 32.60 27.01 -22.06
C ILE A 50 33.37 28.26 -22.43
N ASN A 51 32.79 29.13 -23.26
CA ASN A 51 33.39 30.42 -23.57
C ASN A 51 33.34 31.24 -22.28
N PRO A 52 34.44 31.38 -21.52
CA PRO A 52 34.37 31.85 -20.16
C PRO A 52 34.38 33.37 -20.19
N ARG A 53 33.21 33.97 -20.40
CA ARG A 53 32.96 35.30 -19.83
C ARG A 53 32.52 35.06 -18.39
N VAL A 54 33.08 35.85 -17.47
CA VAL A 54 32.53 36.02 -16.12
C VAL A 54 31.03 36.28 -16.30
N PRO A 55 30.12 35.45 -15.75
CA PRO A 55 28.70 35.75 -15.85
C PRO A 55 28.53 37.17 -15.31
N VAL A 56 27.91 38.05 -16.11
CA VAL A 56 27.23 39.20 -15.51
C VAL A 56 26.37 38.58 -14.42
N ILE A 57 26.62 38.92 -13.15
CA ILE A 57 25.86 38.33 -12.05
C ILE A 57 24.42 38.69 -12.35
N ALA A 58 23.65 37.71 -12.82
CA ALA A 58 22.25 37.90 -13.14
C ALA A 58 21.59 38.45 -11.88
N ALA A 59 20.88 39.56 -12.03
CA ALA A 59 20.16 40.12 -10.91
C ALA A 59 19.09 39.10 -10.48
N PRO A 60 18.69 39.05 -9.19
CA PRO A 60 17.66 38.10 -8.72
C PRO A 60 16.31 38.20 -9.45
N GLY A 61 16.08 39.28 -10.21
CA GLY A 61 14.87 39.47 -11.01
C GLY A 61 15.01 39.06 -12.49
N ASP A 62 16.16 38.58 -12.93
CA ASP A 62 16.38 38.22 -14.34
C ASP A 62 15.89 36.80 -14.63
N PHE A 63 15.29 36.56 -15.79
CA PHE A 63 15.07 35.19 -16.26
C PHE A 63 16.38 34.65 -16.86
N VAL A 64 16.87 33.52 -16.35
CA VAL A 64 18.16 32.93 -16.75
C VAL A 64 17.93 31.51 -17.25
N SER A 65 18.34 31.27 -18.50
CA SER A 65 18.19 29.97 -19.16
C SER A 65 19.44 29.60 -19.96
N VAL A 66 19.68 28.31 -20.14
CA VAL A 66 20.79 27.77 -20.94
C VAL A 66 20.22 27.12 -22.20
N TRP A 67 20.83 27.44 -23.33
CA TRP A 67 20.41 27.00 -24.65
C TRP A 67 21.56 26.35 -25.39
N ASN A 68 21.34 25.14 -25.93
CA ASN A 68 22.25 24.48 -26.85
C ASN A 68 21.73 24.64 -28.28
N THR A 69 22.33 25.56 -29.03
CA THR A 69 21.87 25.91 -30.38
C THR A 69 22.05 24.78 -31.37
N SER A 70 22.97 23.85 -31.09
CA SER A 70 23.27 22.70 -31.94
C SER A 70 22.15 21.65 -31.95
N LEU A 71 21.21 21.70 -31.01
CA LEU A 71 20.04 20.84 -30.96
C LEU A 71 18.96 21.40 -31.89
N PHE A 72 18.38 20.61 -32.79
CA PHE A 72 17.30 21.09 -33.64
C PHE A 72 16.39 19.93 -34.05
N GLY A 73 15.14 20.27 -34.36
CA GLY A 73 14.16 19.34 -34.90
C GLY A 73 13.18 20.05 -35.84
N GLY A 74 12.06 19.41 -36.15
CA GLY A 74 11.01 20.06 -36.94
C GLY A 74 10.54 21.37 -36.30
N GLY A 75 10.59 22.46 -37.08
CA GLY A 75 10.18 23.81 -36.67
C GLY A 75 11.25 24.65 -35.95
N SER A 76 12.41 24.06 -35.64
CA SER A 76 13.54 24.79 -35.04
C SER A 76 14.26 25.67 -36.05
N THR A 77 14.90 26.71 -35.56
CA THR A 77 15.83 27.55 -36.31
C THR A 77 17.14 26.79 -36.60
N PRO A 78 17.99 27.26 -37.53
CA PRO A 78 19.32 26.68 -37.80
C PRO A 78 20.21 26.49 -36.56
N ALA A 79 21.21 25.62 -36.65
CA ALA A 79 22.07 25.19 -35.52
C ALA A 79 22.90 26.32 -34.87
N ASP A 80 23.00 27.47 -35.53
CA ASP A 80 23.69 28.68 -35.10
C ASP A 80 22.72 29.79 -34.67
N SER A 81 21.48 29.44 -34.33
CA SER A 81 20.46 30.44 -33.99
C SER A 81 19.52 30.00 -32.87
N VAL A 82 18.91 30.99 -32.22
CA VAL A 82 17.83 30.80 -31.22
C VAL A 82 16.75 31.84 -31.47
N ARG A 83 15.50 31.39 -31.45
CA ARG A 83 14.30 32.21 -31.47
C ARG A 83 13.55 32.06 -30.15
N LEU A 84 13.30 33.18 -29.48
CA LEU A 84 12.50 33.20 -28.26
C LEU A 84 11.02 32.86 -28.57
N PRO A 85 10.35 32.06 -27.72
CA PRO A 85 8.96 31.63 -27.93
C PRO A 85 7.95 32.71 -27.47
N LEU A 86 8.14 33.95 -27.92
CA LEU A 86 7.26 35.06 -27.59
C LEU A 86 5.93 34.93 -28.32
N THR A 87 4.83 35.26 -27.65
CA THR A 87 3.47 35.22 -28.22
C THR A 87 3.03 36.58 -28.77
N SER A 88 2.14 36.58 -29.78
CA SER A 88 1.58 37.84 -30.31
C SER A 88 0.62 38.55 -29.36
N ALA A 89 0.07 37.84 -28.37
CA ALA A 89 -0.79 38.40 -27.33
C ALA A 89 -0.01 38.88 -26.09
N GLY A 90 1.31 38.70 -26.07
CA GLY A 90 2.14 39.05 -24.93
C GLY A 90 2.36 40.55 -24.79
N ARG A 91 3.08 40.91 -23.73
CA ARG A 91 3.47 42.27 -23.36
C ARG A 91 4.94 42.28 -23.00
N TYR A 92 5.72 43.12 -23.68
CA TYR A 92 7.19 43.07 -23.61
C TYR A 92 7.77 44.47 -23.43
N ASP A 93 8.68 44.58 -22.48
CA ASP A 93 9.58 45.71 -22.25
C ASP A 93 10.82 45.17 -21.52
N PHE A 94 11.69 44.46 -22.26
CA PHE A 94 12.83 43.75 -21.70
C PHE A 94 14.08 43.84 -22.58
N GLU A 95 15.24 43.66 -21.96
CA GLU A 95 16.53 43.48 -22.61
C GLU A 95 16.91 42.00 -22.55
N VAL A 96 17.46 41.46 -23.64
CA VAL A 96 18.02 40.10 -23.69
C VAL A 96 19.52 40.17 -23.96
N ASP A 97 20.34 39.58 -23.07
CA ASP A 97 21.74 39.26 -23.33
C ASP A 97 21.82 37.81 -23.83
N TRP A 98 22.31 37.63 -25.06
CA TRP A 98 22.37 36.31 -25.72
C TRP A 98 23.55 35.46 -25.25
N GLY A 99 24.42 35.98 -24.40
CA GLY A 99 25.61 35.26 -23.93
C GLY A 99 26.77 35.24 -24.92
N ASP A 100 26.66 35.94 -26.06
CA ASP A 100 27.70 36.05 -27.10
C ASP A 100 28.20 37.49 -27.30
N THR A 101 28.10 38.32 -26.26
CA THR A 101 28.42 39.77 -26.22
C THR A 101 27.43 40.69 -26.93
N LYS A 102 26.38 40.15 -27.52
CA LYS A 102 25.30 40.91 -28.14
C LYS A 102 24.06 40.89 -27.27
N SER A 103 23.25 41.93 -27.41
CA SER A 103 21.98 42.08 -26.73
C SER A 103 20.96 42.77 -27.64
N ASP A 104 19.68 42.54 -27.38
CA ASP A 104 18.57 43.21 -28.04
C ASP A 104 17.57 43.78 -27.03
N SER A 105 16.90 44.87 -27.41
CA SER A 105 15.85 45.54 -26.64
C SER A 105 14.49 45.27 -27.27
N ILE A 106 13.58 44.66 -26.52
CA ILE A 106 12.27 44.22 -26.98
C ILE A 106 11.18 44.99 -26.25
N THR A 107 10.48 45.88 -26.97
CA THR A 107 9.56 46.87 -26.38
C THR A 107 8.11 46.74 -26.87
N ALA A 108 7.83 45.82 -27.79
CA ALA A 108 6.49 45.60 -28.31
C ALA A 108 6.30 44.14 -28.76
N ASN A 109 5.05 43.67 -28.75
CA ASN A 109 4.68 42.30 -29.09
C ASN A 109 4.60 41.97 -30.58
N ASP A 110 4.70 42.99 -31.43
CA ASP A 110 4.65 42.91 -32.88
C ASP A 110 6.03 43.15 -33.54
N GLN A 111 7.08 43.32 -32.74
CA GLN A 111 8.44 43.31 -33.26
C GLN A 111 8.70 41.94 -33.91
N ALA A 112 9.27 41.95 -35.13
CA ALA A 112 9.53 40.74 -35.90
C ALA A 112 10.26 39.70 -35.03
N GLU A 113 9.85 38.43 -35.13
CA GLU A 113 10.34 37.30 -34.32
C GLU A 113 11.80 37.48 -33.90
N VAL A 114 12.03 37.57 -32.59
CA VAL A 114 13.36 37.80 -32.04
C VAL A 114 14.18 36.52 -32.22
N THR A 115 14.91 36.48 -33.33
CA THR A 115 15.82 35.39 -33.68
C THR A 115 17.24 35.93 -33.70
N HIS A 116 18.08 35.36 -32.85
CA HIS A 116 19.50 35.68 -32.80
C HIS A 116 20.33 34.66 -33.57
N ASN A 117 21.35 35.14 -34.27
CA ASN A 117 22.32 34.31 -34.97
C ASN A 117 23.69 34.43 -34.29
N PHE A 118 24.14 33.31 -33.73
CA PHE A 118 25.45 33.12 -33.14
C PHE A 118 26.51 32.92 -34.22
N THR A 119 27.76 33.23 -33.90
CA THR A 119 28.87 33.04 -34.87
C THR A 119 29.21 31.56 -35.06
N ILE A 120 29.03 30.76 -34.01
CA ILE A 120 29.34 29.32 -33.98
C ILE A 120 28.22 28.64 -33.17
N PRO A 121 27.70 27.47 -33.62
CA PRO A 121 26.84 26.65 -32.78
C PRO A 121 27.48 26.33 -31.43
N GLY A 122 26.69 26.31 -30.36
CA GLY A 122 27.23 26.08 -29.02
C GLY A 122 26.19 26.16 -27.91
N VAL A 123 26.69 26.19 -26.69
CA VAL A 123 25.88 26.35 -25.47
C VAL A 123 26.03 27.78 -24.98
N TYR A 124 24.91 28.45 -24.76
CA TYR A 124 24.86 29.85 -24.35
C TYR A 124 23.90 30.04 -23.19
N THR A 125 24.30 30.87 -22.22
CA THR A 125 23.41 31.36 -21.17
C THR A 125 22.74 32.63 -21.67
N ILE A 126 21.42 32.59 -21.80
CA ILE A 126 20.58 33.72 -22.19
C ILE A 126 19.96 34.32 -20.93
N THR A 127 20.14 35.62 -20.75
CA THR A 127 19.62 36.37 -19.61
C THR A 127 18.64 37.42 -20.10
N ILE A 128 17.44 37.45 -19.53
CA ILE A 128 16.39 38.42 -19.85
C ILE A 128 16.11 39.27 -18.61
N SER A 129 16.16 40.59 -18.76
CA SER A 129 15.90 41.58 -17.71
C SER A 129 14.80 42.53 -18.13
N GLY A 130 13.78 42.72 -17.30
CA GLY A 130 12.69 43.66 -17.56
C GLY A 130 11.32 43.03 -17.41
N PHE A 131 10.39 43.39 -18.27
CA PHE A 131 9.02 42.91 -18.25
C PHE A 131 8.75 41.97 -19.44
N ILE A 132 8.42 40.72 -19.14
CA ILE A 132 8.07 39.71 -20.14
C ILE A 132 6.83 38.92 -19.69
N GLU A 133 5.74 39.09 -20.41
CA GLU A 133 4.51 38.34 -20.24
C GLU A 133 4.08 37.71 -21.56
N GLY A 134 4.04 36.38 -21.59
CA GLY A 134 3.65 35.59 -22.76
C GLY A 134 4.81 34.78 -23.33
N TRP A 135 4.81 33.49 -23.03
CA TRP A 135 5.90 32.56 -23.38
C TRP A 135 5.33 31.21 -23.81
N GLN A 136 5.42 30.81 -25.08
CA GLN A 136 4.76 29.58 -25.54
C GLN A 136 5.53 28.87 -26.66
N PHE A 137 6.08 27.69 -26.35
CA PHE A 137 6.60 26.78 -27.37
C PHE A 137 5.49 26.03 -28.09
N ASN A 138 4.52 25.46 -27.35
CA ASN A 138 3.43 24.64 -27.89
C ASN A 138 3.89 23.57 -28.91
N SER A 139 4.96 22.84 -28.56
CA SER A 139 5.63 21.85 -29.43
C SER A 139 6.22 22.41 -30.74
N GLY A 140 6.37 23.73 -30.87
CA GLY A 140 6.99 24.42 -32.00
C GLY A 140 8.37 24.99 -31.69
N GLY A 141 8.89 25.76 -32.65
CA GLY A 141 10.09 26.58 -32.48
C GLY A 141 11.33 25.85 -31.98
N ASP A 142 12.08 26.53 -31.12
CA ASP A 142 13.36 26.07 -30.59
C ASP A 142 13.23 25.31 -29.26
N ARG A 143 12.11 24.62 -29.05
CA ARG A 143 11.80 23.87 -27.81
C ARG A 143 12.90 22.88 -27.40
N LEU A 144 13.61 22.30 -28.36
CA LEU A 144 14.68 21.33 -28.10
C LEU A 144 16.01 22.01 -27.71
N LYS A 145 16.14 23.31 -27.95
CA LYS A 145 17.37 24.07 -27.70
C LYS A 145 17.47 24.57 -26.27
N ILE A 146 16.36 24.88 -25.61
CA ILE A 146 16.38 25.21 -24.18
C ILE A 146 16.66 23.93 -23.38
N VAL A 147 17.77 23.94 -22.64
CA VAL A 147 18.25 22.76 -21.90
C VAL A 147 18.23 22.97 -20.39
N GLU A 148 18.22 24.22 -19.92
CA GLU A 148 18.15 24.53 -18.50
C GLU A 148 17.40 25.83 -18.26
N ILE A 149 16.64 25.88 -17.17
CA ILE A 149 16.24 27.14 -16.54
C ILE A 149 16.81 27.14 -15.13
N SER A 150 17.66 28.13 -14.86
CA SER A 150 18.37 28.26 -13.58
C SER A 150 17.82 29.39 -12.71
N GLN A 151 17.03 30.31 -13.30
CA GLN A 151 16.28 31.32 -12.56
C GLN A 151 15.02 31.71 -13.33
N TRP A 152 13.85 31.74 -12.67
CA TRP A 152 12.60 32.18 -13.27
C TRP A 152 12.51 33.70 -13.42
N GLY A 153 12.95 34.45 -12.40
CA GLY A 153 13.05 35.90 -12.40
C GLY A 153 11.78 36.60 -12.90
N CYS A 154 11.95 37.42 -13.94
CA CYS A 154 10.89 38.24 -14.50
C CYS A 154 9.88 37.50 -15.39
N LEU A 155 10.09 36.21 -15.68
CA LEU A 155 9.21 35.46 -16.58
C LEU A 155 7.80 35.36 -16.02
N ASN A 156 6.84 35.92 -16.76
CA ASN A 156 5.42 35.64 -16.59
C ASN A 156 4.89 34.90 -17.83
N LEU A 157 4.21 33.78 -17.60
CA LEU A 157 3.75 32.90 -18.68
C LEU A 157 2.60 33.49 -19.51
N GLY A 158 1.81 34.41 -18.93
CA GLY A 158 0.50 34.80 -19.46
C GLY A 158 -0.55 33.74 -19.11
N ASN A 159 -1.50 33.47 -20.02
CA ASN A 159 -2.61 32.54 -19.75
C ASN A 159 -2.98 31.59 -20.91
N SER A 160 -2.06 31.37 -21.85
CA SER A 160 -2.32 30.62 -23.09
C SER A 160 -2.13 29.09 -22.98
N GLY A 161 -1.47 28.59 -21.94
CA GLY A 161 -1.04 27.19 -21.83
C GLY A 161 0.11 26.82 -22.79
N GLY A 162 0.58 25.57 -22.74
CA GLY A 162 1.58 25.01 -23.67
C GLY A 162 2.96 25.66 -23.57
N TYR A 163 3.31 26.20 -22.41
CA TYR A 163 4.42 27.14 -22.24
C TYR A 163 5.78 26.50 -22.58
N PHE A 164 6.10 25.34 -21.99
CA PHE A 164 7.29 24.53 -22.24
C PHE A 164 6.97 23.19 -22.95
N TYR A 165 5.79 23.10 -23.59
CA TYR A 165 5.37 21.88 -24.26
C TYR A 165 6.41 21.44 -25.31
N GLY A 166 6.97 20.24 -25.11
CA GLY A 166 7.91 19.58 -26.00
C GLY A 166 9.37 19.97 -25.77
N CYS A 167 9.67 20.69 -24.69
CA CYS A 167 11.03 20.98 -24.25
C CYS A 167 11.70 19.74 -23.65
N GLN A 168 11.97 18.74 -24.50
CA GLN A 168 12.46 17.41 -24.09
C GLN A 168 13.79 17.45 -23.33
N ASN A 169 14.65 18.41 -23.63
CA ASN A 169 15.97 18.54 -23.03
C ASN A 169 16.00 19.49 -21.81
N LEU A 170 14.85 20.07 -21.43
CA LEU A 170 14.78 21.04 -20.34
C LEU A 170 14.92 20.34 -18.99
N ASN A 171 15.93 20.76 -18.22
CA ASN A 171 16.06 20.51 -16.80
C ASN A 171 15.87 21.82 -16.00
N LEU A 172 15.39 21.72 -14.76
CA LEU A 172 15.28 22.87 -13.86
C LEU A 172 16.38 22.80 -12.80
N THR A 173 16.99 23.95 -12.53
CA THR A 173 17.94 24.14 -11.40
C THR A 173 17.56 25.38 -10.58
N THR A 174 16.38 25.93 -10.87
CA THR A 174 15.81 27.12 -10.24
C THR A 174 15.68 26.98 -8.73
N THR A 175 15.97 28.06 -8.01
CA THR A 175 15.76 28.17 -6.56
C THR A 175 14.68 29.20 -6.20
N ASP A 176 14.29 30.03 -7.16
CA ASP A 176 13.22 31.01 -7.08
C ASP A 176 11.89 30.45 -7.62
N SER A 177 10.82 31.24 -7.52
CA SER A 177 9.48 30.83 -7.92
C SER A 177 9.04 31.54 -9.19
N LEU A 178 8.38 30.79 -10.08
CA LEU A 178 7.81 31.36 -11.29
C LEU A 178 6.68 32.35 -10.97
N ASN A 179 6.69 33.51 -11.62
CA ASN A 179 5.62 34.49 -11.49
C ASN A 179 4.37 34.05 -12.27
N LEU A 180 3.39 33.49 -11.55
CA LEU A 180 2.09 33.07 -12.08
C LEU A 180 0.99 34.11 -11.92
N THR A 181 1.33 35.38 -11.68
CA THR A 181 0.33 36.45 -11.54
C THR A 181 -0.49 36.58 -12.83
N GLY A 182 -1.80 36.34 -12.75
CA GLY A 182 -2.68 36.36 -13.91
C GLY A 182 -2.75 35.06 -14.71
N THR A 183 -1.96 34.04 -14.33
CA THR A 183 -2.00 32.71 -14.92
C THR A 183 -3.04 31.85 -14.19
N THR A 184 -4.14 31.52 -14.86
CA THR A 184 -5.16 30.58 -14.39
C THR A 184 -5.11 29.23 -15.13
N ASN A 185 -4.28 29.13 -16.17
CA ASN A 185 -4.23 27.99 -17.07
C ASN A 185 -2.79 27.48 -17.21
N LEU A 186 -2.50 26.31 -16.62
CA LEU A 186 -1.24 25.57 -16.75
C LEU A 186 -1.34 24.37 -17.71
N TYR A 187 -2.39 24.32 -18.52
CA TYR A 187 -2.59 23.30 -19.56
C TYR A 187 -1.31 23.05 -20.36
N ARG A 188 -0.84 21.79 -20.39
CA ARG A 188 0.34 21.34 -21.13
C ARG A 188 1.65 22.10 -20.86
N THR A 189 1.82 22.68 -19.67
CA THR A 189 3.04 23.47 -19.38
C THR A 189 4.32 22.70 -19.64
N PHE A 190 4.45 21.48 -19.10
CA PHE A 190 5.64 20.63 -19.20
C PHE A 190 5.37 19.31 -19.93
N THR A 191 4.35 19.26 -20.78
CA THR A 191 4.11 18.08 -21.61
C THR A 191 5.38 17.71 -22.41
N ASN A 192 5.73 16.44 -22.49
CA ASN A 192 6.92 15.93 -23.19
C ASN A 192 8.24 16.57 -22.71
N CYS A 193 8.33 17.06 -21.48
CA CYS A 193 9.58 17.48 -20.85
C CYS A 193 10.25 16.28 -20.18
N ILE A 194 10.75 15.34 -20.98
CA ILE A 194 11.29 14.06 -20.51
C ILE A 194 12.54 14.19 -19.62
N SER A 195 13.23 15.34 -19.64
CA SER A 195 14.44 15.60 -18.84
C SER A 195 14.19 16.47 -17.60
N LEU A 196 12.93 16.74 -17.24
CA LEU A 196 12.59 17.69 -16.16
C LEU A 196 13.13 17.26 -14.79
N GLY A 197 13.35 15.95 -14.60
CA GLY A 197 14.18 15.41 -13.53
C GLY A 197 13.66 15.67 -12.11
N ILE A 198 14.61 15.70 -11.18
CA ILE A 198 14.39 15.83 -9.72
C ILE A 198 14.95 17.13 -9.15
N THR A 199 15.69 17.91 -9.95
CA THR A 199 16.34 19.13 -9.50
C THR A 199 15.44 20.33 -9.75
N GLY A 200 15.41 21.27 -8.80
CA GLY A 200 14.57 22.47 -8.87
C GLY A 200 13.72 22.66 -7.61
N ASN A 201 12.90 23.70 -7.63
CA ASN A 201 11.95 24.03 -6.56
C ASN A 201 10.61 24.50 -7.16
N LEU A 202 9.74 23.55 -7.49
CA LEU A 202 8.38 23.83 -7.94
C LEU A 202 7.42 24.04 -6.76
N ASP A 203 7.74 23.50 -5.58
CA ASP A 203 6.88 23.49 -4.41
C ASP A 203 6.53 24.91 -3.91
N SER A 204 7.41 25.88 -4.16
CA SER A 204 7.21 27.28 -3.77
C SER A 204 6.35 28.11 -4.73
N TRP A 205 5.87 27.51 -5.83
CA TRP A 205 5.03 28.23 -6.80
C TRP A 205 3.66 28.56 -6.21
N ASN A 206 3.22 29.81 -6.40
CA ASN A 206 1.86 30.20 -6.04
C ASN A 206 0.88 29.85 -7.17
N ILE A 207 0.26 28.67 -7.06
CA ILE A 207 -0.75 28.18 -8.02
C ILE A 207 -2.20 28.46 -7.60
N SER A 208 -2.44 29.25 -6.54
CA SER A 208 -3.78 29.39 -5.93
C SER A 208 -4.87 29.96 -6.85
N ALA A 209 -4.48 30.62 -7.95
CA ALA A 209 -5.39 31.15 -8.97
C ALA A 209 -5.55 30.20 -10.19
N VAL A 210 -4.82 29.10 -10.24
CA VAL A 210 -4.86 28.14 -11.35
C VAL A 210 -6.12 27.30 -11.25
N THR A 211 -6.85 27.20 -12.36
CA THR A 211 -8.08 26.40 -12.47
C THR A 211 -7.91 25.20 -13.40
N ASN A 212 -6.91 25.22 -14.30
CA ASN A 212 -6.66 24.15 -15.28
C ASN A 212 -5.20 23.67 -15.21
N MET A 213 -5.01 22.38 -14.91
CA MET A 213 -3.71 21.68 -14.89
C MET A 213 -3.65 20.49 -15.86
N ASN A 214 -4.59 20.43 -16.80
CA ASN A 214 -4.72 19.37 -17.79
C ASN A 214 -3.39 19.14 -18.52
N ARG A 215 -2.91 17.89 -18.53
CA ARG A 215 -1.66 17.45 -19.17
C ARG A 215 -0.40 18.21 -18.73
N MET A 216 -0.38 18.85 -17.56
CA MET A 216 0.76 19.68 -17.15
C MET A 216 2.09 18.92 -17.21
N PHE A 217 2.14 17.65 -16.80
CA PHE A 217 3.33 16.78 -16.82
C PHE A 217 3.14 15.52 -17.70
N TYR A 218 2.24 15.58 -18.69
CA TYR A 218 2.01 14.49 -19.65
C TYR A 218 3.30 14.06 -20.34
N TYR A 219 3.70 12.78 -20.28
CA TYR A 219 4.99 12.26 -20.78
C TYR A 219 6.24 12.95 -20.19
N ALA A 220 6.18 13.50 -18.98
CA ALA A 220 7.36 13.99 -18.28
C ALA A 220 8.02 12.85 -17.50
N THR A 221 8.53 11.84 -18.20
CA THR A 221 8.92 10.53 -17.64
C THR A 221 9.93 10.59 -16.48
N ALA A 222 10.84 11.58 -16.46
CA ALA A 222 11.81 11.77 -15.37
C ALA A 222 11.35 12.72 -14.25
N PHE A 223 10.13 13.28 -14.34
CA PHE A 223 9.66 14.29 -13.39
C PHE A 223 9.35 13.67 -12.02
N ASN A 224 10.01 14.17 -10.97
CA ASN A 224 9.72 13.80 -9.59
C ASN A 224 10.09 14.92 -8.60
N GLN A 225 9.82 16.17 -8.96
CA GLN A 225 10.11 17.34 -8.11
C GLN A 225 8.97 17.60 -7.11
N PRO A 226 9.27 18.13 -5.91
CA PRO A 226 8.24 18.38 -4.90
C PRO A 226 7.20 19.41 -5.38
N ILE A 227 5.93 19.06 -5.18
CA ILE A 227 4.73 19.85 -5.50
C ILE A 227 3.62 19.69 -4.44
N GLY A 228 3.94 19.09 -3.29
CA GLY A 228 2.97 18.74 -2.26
C GLY A 228 2.35 19.96 -1.55
N SER A 229 3.06 21.10 -1.54
CA SER A 229 2.63 22.35 -0.88
C SER A 229 1.71 23.22 -1.73
N TRP A 230 1.39 22.79 -2.95
CA TRP A 230 0.52 23.52 -3.86
C TRP A 230 -0.91 23.66 -3.32
N ASN A 231 -1.44 24.89 -3.36
CA ASN A 231 -2.85 25.13 -3.06
C ASN A 231 -3.71 24.88 -4.30
N THR A 232 -4.27 23.68 -4.42
CA THR A 232 -5.08 23.22 -5.55
C THR A 232 -6.57 23.54 -5.44
N SER A 233 -7.01 24.28 -4.41
CA SER A 233 -8.43 24.47 -4.10
C SER A 233 -9.24 25.18 -5.20
N SER A 234 -8.57 25.84 -6.16
CA SER A 234 -9.22 26.47 -7.33
C SER A 234 -9.19 25.61 -8.59
N VAL A 235 -8.48 24.48 -8.58
CA VAL A 235 -8.32 23.61 -9.74
C VAL A 235 -9.60 22.83 -9.99
N THR A 236 -10.05 22.82 -11.24
CA THR A 236 -11.26 22.10 -11.67
C THR A 236 -10.98 20.99 -12.67
N ASP A 237 -9.82 21.01 -13.33
CA ASP A 237 -9.42 20.07 -14.40
C ASP A 237 -7.96 19.61 -14.20
N MET A 238 -7.79 18.29 -13.97
CA MET A 238 -6.50 17.61 -13.81
C MET A 238 -6.33 16.44 -14.80
N GLU A 239 -7.08 16.42 -15.90
CA GLU A 239 -7.05 15.35 -16.90
C GLU A 239 -5.61 15.10 -17.39
N TYR A 240 -5.19 13.83 -17.41
CA TYR A 240 -3.87 13.39 -17.88
C TYR A 240 -2.66 14.10 -17.24
N MET A 241 -2.80 14.70 -16.05
CA MET A 241 -1.75 15.55 -15.48
C MET A 241 -0.39 14.84 -15.36
N PHE A 242 -0.38 13.58 -14.93
CA PHE A 242 0.81 12.73 -14.73
C PHE A 242 0.81 11.46 -15.61
N TYR A 243 0.03 11.44 -16.68
CA TYR A 243 0.03 10.31 -17.61
C TYR A 243 1.44 10.08 -18.19
N GLU A 244 1.95 8.84 -18.08
CA GLU A 244 3.33 8.46 -18.46
C GLU A 244 4.40 9.38 -17.83
N ALA A 245 4.19 9.79 -16.57
CA ALA A 245 5.21 10.41 -15.72
C ALA A 245 5.88 9.33 -14.85
N ASP A 246 6.56 8.38 -15.49
CA ASP A 246 7.03 7.11 -14.93
C ASP A 246 7.72 7.23 -13.55
N ALA A 247 8.54 8.27 -13.34
CA ALA A 247 9.30 8.48 -12.11
C ALA A 247 8.53 9.23 -10.99
N PHE A 248 7.33 9.73 -11.26
CA PHE A 248 6.59 10.60 -10.33
C PHE A 248 6.07 9.81 -9.12
N ASN A 249 6.46 10.22 -7.91
CA ASN A 249 6.02 9.59 -6.66
C ASN A 249 6.02 10.58 -5.48
N GLN A 250 5.62 11.83 -5.71
CA GLN A 250 5.62 12.86 -4.67
C GLN A 250 4.36 12.82 -3.81
N PRO A 251 4.46 13.13 -2.50
CA PRO A 251 3.32 13.12 -1.60
C PRO A 251 2.35 14.27 -1.92
N ILE A 252 1.23 13.94 -2.56
CA ILE A 252 0.16 14.87 -2.97
C ILE A 252 -1.16 14.63 -2.23
N GLY A 253 -1.16 13.78 -1.20
CA GLY A 253 -2.36 13.49 -0.40
C GLY A 253 -2.93 14.70 0.35
N SER A 254 -2.18 15.80 0.45
CA SER A 254 -2.61 17.08 1.04
C SER A 254 -3.32 18.03 0.08
N TRP A 255 -3.42 17.70 -1.20
CA TRP A 255 -4.11 18.52 -2.18
C TRP A 255 -5.62 18.58 -1.92
N ASP A 256 -6.18 19.78 -2.09
CA ASP A 256 -7.62 19.98 -2.12
C ASP A 256 -8.12 19.75 -3.54
N VAL A 257 -8.82 18.63 -3.75
CA VAL A 257 -9.39 18.22 -5.05
C VAL A 257 -10.92 18.33 -5.07
N SER A 258 -11.54 18.97 -4.07
CA SER A 258 -13.01 18.98 -3.92
C SER A 258 -13.76 19.70 -5.05
N ASN A 259 -13.04 20.54 -5.82
CA ASN A 259 -13.57 21.27 -6.98
C ASN A 259 -13.23 20.61 -8.33
N VAL A 260 -12.45 19.53 -8.33
CA VAL A 260 -12.08 18.80 -9.55
C VAL A 260 -13.27 17.96 -10.01
N ASN A 261 -13.64 18.08 -11.29
CA ASN A 261 -14.73 17.30 -11.88
C ASN A 261 -14.26 16.20 -12.84
N ASP A 262 -13.02 16.28 -13.34
CA ASP A 262 -12.44 15.31 -14.27
C ASP A 262 -11.01 14.94 -13.84
N MET A 263 -10.80 13.64 -13.59
CA MET A 263 -9.53 13.02 -13.23
C MET A 263 -9.12 11.94 -14.24
N GLN A 264 -9.68 11.98 -15.46
CA GLN A 264 -9.39 10.99 -16.48
C GLN A 264 -7.89 10.84 -16.71
N SER A 265 -7.43 9.59 -16.62
CA SER A 265 -6.06 9.16 -16.89
C SER A 265 -4.98 9.95 -16.14
N MET A 266 -5.30 10.54 -14.99
CA MET A 266 -4.38 11.43 -14.27
C MET A 266 -3.05 10.74 -13.92
N PHE A 267 -3.06 9.47 -13.54
CA PHE A 267 -1.90 8.66 -13.15
C PHE A 267 -1.68 7.43 -14.04
N ALA A 268 -2.35 7.36 -15.21
CA ALA A 268 -2.19 6.18 -16.05
C ALA A 268 -0.72 6.04 -16.50
N LYS A 269 -0.14 4.85 -16.31
CA LYS A 269 1.28 4.56 -16.56
C LYS A 269 2.27 5.42 -15.76
N ALA A 270 1.86 5.94 -14.61
CA ALA A 270 2.79 6.58 -13.66
C ALA A 270 3.46 5.48 -12.82
N ASP A 271 4.33 4.68 -13.44
CA ASP A 271 4.80 3.38 -12.91
C ASP A 271 5.37 3.40 -11.49
N ALA A 272 5.91 4.53 -10.99
CA ALA A 272 6.44 4.66 -9.64
C ALA A 272 5.44 5.19 -8.59
N PHE A 273 4.25 5.63 -9.01
CA PHE A 273 3.32 6.34 -8.13
C PHE A 273 2.63 5.39 -7.15
N ASN A 274 2.82 5.62 -5.85
CA ASN A 274 2.18 4.82 -4.80
C ASN A 274 1.98 5.62 -3.51
N GLN A 275 1.45 6.84 -3.64
CA GLN A 275 1.26 7.76 -2.50
C GLN A 275 -0.16 7.71 -1.96
N PRO A 276 -0.36 7.87 -0.63
CA PRO A 276 -1.69 7.79 -0.02
C PRO A 276 -2.61 8.91 -0.50
N LEU A 277 -3.80 8.52 -0.97
CA LEU A 277 -4.85 9.44 -1.49
C LEU A 277 -6.18 9.37 -0.71
N ALA A 278 -6.22 8.62 0.39
CA ALA A 278 -7.46 8.34 1.13
C ALA A 278 -8.19 9.61 1.64
N ASN A 279 -7.47 10.73 1.80
CA ASN A 279 -8.02 12.00 2.30
C ASN A 279 -8.57 12.91 1.20
N TRP A 280 -8.48 12.53 -0.07
CA TRP A 280 -9.03 13.32 -1.17
C TRP A 280 -10.56 13.31 -1.14
N ASP A 281 -11.16 14.49 -1.17
CA ASP A 281 -12.60 14.66 -1.39
C ASP A 281 -12.90 14.58 -2.90
N VAL A 282 -13.32 13.40 -3.35
CA VAL A 282 -13.67 13.13 -4.75
C VAL A 282 -15.17 13.21 -5.05
N SER A 283 -15.97 13.72 -4.12
CA SER A 283 -17.45 13.75 -4.21
C SER A 283 -17.99 14.58 -5.40
N SER A 284 -17.18 15.49 -5.94
CA SER A 284 -17.51 16.31 -7.12
C SER A 284 -17.05 15.69 -8.45
N VAL A 285 -16.31 14.59 -8.43
CA VAL A 285 -15.72 13.99 -9.65
C VAL A 285 -16.78 13.26 -10.46
N LEU A 286 -16.83 13.56 -11.76
CA LEU A 286 -17.75 12.93 -12.71
C LEU A 286 -17.08 11.85 -13.56
N SER A 287 -15.77 11.97 -13.81
CA SER A 287 -14.99 11.04 -14.62
C SER A 287 -13.67 10.67 -13.94
N MET A 288 -13.48 9.36 -13.75
CA MET A 288 -12.24 8.71 -13.31
C MET A 288 -11.74 7.71 -14.38
N LEU A 289 -12.13 7.92 -15.65
CA LEU A 289 -11.81 7.02 -16.75
C LEU A 289 -10.30 6.78 -16.80
N ALA A 290 -9.88 5.51 -16.74
CA ALA A 290 -8.49 5.10 -16.84
C ALA A 290 -7.52 5.79 -15.86
N MET A 291 -8.00 6.32 -14.72
CA MET A 291 -7.20 7.17 -13.81
C MET A 291 -5.86 6.53 -13.39
N PHE A 292 -5.85 5.23 -13.09
CA PHE A 292 -4.67 4.42 -12.70
C PHE A 292 -4.40 3.29 -13.71
N SER A 293 -4.85 3.44 -14.95
CA SER A 293 -4.65 2.39 -15.97
C SER A 293 -3.15 2.16 -16.19
N GLU A 294 -2.72 0.91 -16.13
CA GLU A 294 -1.34 0.47 -16.29
C GLU A 294 -0.37 1.08 -15.27
N ASP A 295 -0.86 1.65 -14.15
CA ASP A 295 -0.02 2.01 -13.01
C ASP A 295 0.33 0.74 -12.22
N ILE A 296 1.53 0.21 -12.47
CA ILE A 296 1.94 -1.08 -11.91
C ILE A 296 2.28 -1.04 -10.42
N SER A 297 2.50 0.13 -9.82
CA SER A 297 2.93 0.25 -8.42
C SER A 297 1.79 0.60 -7.47
N PHE A 298 0.76 1.29 -7.94
CA PHE A 298 -0.29 1.82 -7.07
C PHE A 298 -1.11 0.72 -6.37
N ASN A 299 -1.12 0.76 -5.03
CA ASN A 299 -1.93 -0.14 -4.20
C ASN A 299 -2.34 0.52 -2.86
N GLN A 300 -2.76 1.78 -2.89
CA GLN A 300 -3.16 2.53 -1.69
C GLN A 300 -4.65 2.36 -1.40
N PRO A 301 -5.07 2.45 -0.12
CA PRO A 301 -6.48 2.30 0.25
C PRO A 301 -7.32 3.46 -0.28
N LEU A 302 -8.44 3.12 -0.94
CA LEU A 302 -9.40 4.06 -1.52
C LEU A 302 -10.84 3.85 -1.04
N ALA A 303 -11.05 2.98 -0.05
CA ALA A 303 -12.38 2.58 0.42
C ALA A 303 -13.26 3.77 0.88
N ASN A 304 -12.63 4.83 1.40
CA ASN A 304 -13.32 6.01 1.95
C ASN A 304 -13.72 7.06 0.90
N TRP A 305 -13.40 6.85 -0.39
CA TRP A 305 -13.78 7.77 -1.45
C TRP A 305 -15.30 7.76 -1.68
N ASP A 306 -15.91 8.96 -1.65
CA ASP A 306 -17.29 9.14 -2.09
C ASP A 306 -17.35 9.23 -3.62
N VAL A 307 -17.63 8.10 -4.27
CA VAL A 307 -17.75 8.00 -5.74
C VAL A 307 -19.21 8.10 -6.23
N SER A 308 -20.15 8.50 -5.37
CA SER A 308 -21.59 8.48 -5.69
C SER A 308 -21.98 9.41 -6.86
N SER A 309 -21.16 10.41 -7.17
CA SER A 309 -21.32 11.32 -8.32
C SER A 309 -20.67 10.83 -9.61
N VAL A 310 -19.83 9.78 -9.57
CA VAL A 310 -19.04 9.34 -10.72
C VAL A 310 -19.93 8.71 -11.78
N LEU A 311 -19.79 9.18 -13.01
CA LEU A 311 -20.53 8.66 -14.18
C LEU A 311 -19.70 7.69 -15.02
N SER A 312 -18.37 7.87 -15.05
CA SER A 312 -17.45 7.08 -15.88
C SER A 312 -16.18 6.70 -15.11
N MET A 313 -15.94 5.39 -14.98
CA MET A 313 -14.76 4.79 -14.33
C MET A 313 -14.22 3.58 -15.11
N GLY A 314 -14.55 3.49 -16.41
CA GLY A 314 -14.02 2.45 -17.28
C GLY A 314 -12.49 2.45 -17.30
N SER A 315 -11.88 1.27 -17.33
CA SER A 315 -10.42 1.11 -17.35
C SER A 315 -9.65 1.70 -16.17
N MET A 316 -10.32 2.14 -15.09
CA MET A 316 -9.69 2.86 -13.99
C MET A 316 -8.44 2.18 -13.43
N PHE A 317 -8.45 0.84 -13.31
CA PHE A 317 -7.33 0.01 -12.84
C PHE A 317 -6.95 -1.06 -13.86
N ASN A 318 -7.22 -0.84 -15.16
CA ASN A 318 -6.85 -1.81 -16.18
C ASN A 318 -5.33 -1.90 -16.30
N GLY A 319 -4.75 -3.09 -16.11
CA GLY A 319 -3.30 -3.28 -16.13
C GLY A 319 -2.56 -2.79 -14.88
N ALA A 320 -3.27 -2.31 -13.85
CA ALA A 320 -2.67 -1.96 -12.56
C ALA A 320 -2.38 -3.24 -11.75
N THR A 321 -1.22 -3.86 -11.99
CA THR A 321 -0.94 -5.23 -11.55
C THR A 321 -0.83 -5.42 -10.04
N ASN A 322 -0.41 -4.38 -9.30
CA ASN A 322 -0.32 -4.44 -7.84
C ASN A 322 -1.62 -4.02 -7.14
N PHE A 323 -2.57 -3.41 -7.86
CA PHE A 323 -3.77 -2.89 -7.25
C PHE A 323 -4.68 -4.03 -6.80
N SER A 324 -4.88 -4.16 -5.49
CA SER A 324 -5.82 -5.11 -4.90
C SER A 324 -6.32 -4.54 -3.57
N GLN A 325 -7.43 -3.81 -3.63
CA GLN A 325 -8.06 -3.16 -2.48
C GLN A 325 -9.56 -3.48 -2.45
N ASN A 326 -10.13 -3.52 -1.25
CA ASN A 326 -11.57 -3.67 -1.08
C ASN A 326 -12.29 -2.35 -1.45
N LEU A 327 -13.10 -2.39 -2.52
CA LEU A 327 -13.94 -1.27 -2.98
C LEU A 327 -15.44 -1.61 -2.95
N GLY A 328 -15.84 -2.65 -2.20
CA GLY A 328 -17.25 -3.09 -2.12
C GLY A 328 -18.18 -2.02 -1.56
N GLY A 329 -17.64 -1.13 -0.70
CA GLY A 329 -18.36 -0.01 -0.11
C GLY A 329 -18.69 1.13 -1.08
N TRP A 330 -18.06 1.21 -2.25
CA TRP A 330 -18.28 2.30 -3.21
C TRP A 330 -19.71 2.35 -3.74
N ASP A 331 -20.34 3.53 -3.74
CA ASP A 331 -21.65 3.76 -4.35
C ASP A 331 -21.54 3.96 -5.87
N VAL A 332 -21.72 2.88 -6.62
CA VAL A 332 -21.67 2.87 -8.09
C VAL A 332 -23.04 3.07 -8.75
N SER A 333 -24.06 3.49 -8.00
CA SER A 333 -25.45 3.53 -8.47
C SER A 333 -25.71 4.52 -9.62
N HIS A 334 -24.84 5.53 -9.82
CA HIS A 334 -24.92 6.49 -10.93
C HIS A 334 -23.98 6.18 -12.08
N VAL A 335 -23.14 5.15 -11.98
CA VAL A 335 -22.14 4.85 -13.00
C VAL A 335 -22.83 4.39 -14.28
N THR A 336 -22.47 5.03 -15.39
CA THR A 336 -22.97 4.70 -16.73
C THR A 336 -21.94 3.99 -17.60
N SER A 337 -20.66 4.01 -17.19
CA SER A 337 -19.55 3.38 -17.91
C SER A 337 -18.47 2.87 -16.94
N MET A 338 -18.29 1.55 -16.86
CA MET A 338 -17.23 0.88 -16.06
C MET A 338 -16.62 -0.32 -16.79
N GLY A 339 -16.58 -0.26 -18.13
CA GLY A 339 -15.98 -1.33 -18.94
C GLY A 339 -14.49 -1.50 -18.65
N THR A 340 -14.03 -2.75 -18.58
CA THR A 340 -12.62 -3.12 -18.38
C THR A 340 -11.98 -2.46 -17.16
N MET A 341 -12.71 -2.31 -16.06
CA MET A 341 -12.25 -1.55 -14.90
C MET A 341 -11.03 -2.18 -14.20
N PHE A 342 -10.96 -3.51 -14.12
CA PHE A 342 -9.90 -4.25 -13.43
C PHE A 342 -9.20 -5.27 -14.33
N TYR A 343 -8.04 -5.77 -13.87
CA TYR A 343 -7.24 -6.76 -14.58
C TYR A 343 -7.12 -8.10 -13.83
N ASN A 344 -6.76 -8.08 -12.54
CA ASN A 344 -6.56 -9.30 -11.74
C ASN A 344 -6.60 -9.02 -10.23
N LEU A 345 -7.79 -8.80 -9.67
CA LEU A 345 -7.95 -8.61 -8.24
C LEU A 345 -7.78 -9.92 -7.47
N LYS A 346 -7.32 -9.84 -6.22
CA LYS A 346 -7.42 -10.97 -5.28
C LYS A 346 -8.90 -11.34 -5.10
N THR A 347 -9.18 -12.62 -4.90
CA THR A 347 -10.56 -13.14 -4.81
C THR A 347 -11.36 -12.45 -3.70
N GLU A 348 -10.80 -12.31 -2.49
CA GLU A 348 -11.46 -11.64 -1.34
C GLU A 348 -11.93 -10.21 -1.68
N HIS A 349 -11.09 -9.44 -2.37
CA HIS A 349 -11.40 -8.07 -2.78
C HIS A 349 -12.35 -8.03 -3.97
N TYR A 350 -12.21 -9.00 -4.90
CA TYR A 350 -13.14 -9.12 -6.00
C TYR A 350 -14.54 -9.48 -5.51
N ASP A 351 -14.69 -10.41 -4.57
CA ASP A 351 -15.96 -10.86 -3.99
C ASP A 351 -16.71 -9.71 -3.31
N ALA A 352 -15.98 -8.83 -2.62
CA ALA A 352 -16.55 -7.64 -1.99
C ALA A 352 -17.22 -6.69 -3.01
N LEU A 353 -16.72 -6.60 -4.25
CA LEU A 353 -17.25 -5.67 -5.26
C LEU A 353 -18.69 -6.01 -5.66
N PRO A 354 -18.99 -7.16 -6.31
CA PRO A 354 -20.34 -7.47 -6.69
C PRO A 354 -21.23 -7.67 -5.47
N LEU A 355 -20.73 -8.17 -4.33
CA LEU A 355 -21.52 -8.30 -3.11
C LEU A 355 -22.05 -6.93 -2.67
N GLY A 356 -21.16 -5.96 -2.42
CA GLY A 356 -21.53 -4.63 -1.96
C GLY A 356 -22.32 -3.81 -2.99
N TRP A 357 -21.89 -3.82 -4.26
CA TRP A 357 -22.56 -3.06 -5.31
C TRP A 357 -23.96 -3.60 -5.61
N SER A 358 -24.17 -4.91 -5.47
CA SER A 358 -25.49 -5.51 -5.65
C SER A 358 -26.51 -5.04 -4.61
N GLN A 359 -26.11 -4.47 -3.46
CA GLN A 359 -27.08 -3.99 -2.47
C GLN A 359 -27.74 -2.65 -2.84
N ARG A 360 -27.42 -2.09 -4.01
CA ARG A 360 -27.91 -0.76 -4.43
C ARG A 360 -28.89 -0.81 -5.61
N ASN A 361 -29.46 0.34 -5.92
CA ASN A 361 -30.33 0.57 -7.08
C ASN A 361 -29.47 1.08 -8.25
N ASN A 362 -28.84 0.16 -8.98
CA ASN A 362 -27.85 0.52 -9.98
C ASN A 362 -28.48 0.92 -11.32
N VAL A 363 -27.71 1.63 -12.15
CA VAL A 363 -28.05 1.81 -13.57
C VAL A 363 -28.10 0.45 -14.26
N ASN A 364 -29.14 0.22 -15.08
CA ASN A 364 -29.29 -1.02 -15.81
C ASN A 364 -28.36 -1.11 -17.03
N GLY A 365 -27.95 -2.32 -17.40
CA GLY A 365 -27.26 -2.57 -18.68
C GLY A 365 -25.79 -2.16 -18.73
N ILE A 366 -25.14 -2.10 -17.56
CA ILE A 366 -23.73 -1.76 -17.45
C ILE A 366 -22.86 -2.96 -17.86
N SER A 367 -21.78 -2.68 -18.59
CA SER A 367 -20.72 -3.65 -18.86
C SER A 367 -19.62 -3.48 -17.81
N PHE A 368 -19.43 -4.50 -16.98
CA PHE A 368 -18.37 -4.56 -15.97
C PHE A 368 -17.41 -5.69 -16.36
N MET A 369 -16.17 -5.34 -16.69
CA MET A 369 -15.15 -6.33 -17.03
C MET A 369 -14.01 -6.24 -16.03
N ALA A 370 -13.77 -7.33 -15.30
CA ALA A 370 -12.78 -7.45 -14.24
C ALA A 370 -11.56 -8.29 -14.65
N GLY A 371 -11.34 -8.48 -15.94
CA GLY A 371 -10.20 -9.21 -16.48
C GLY A 371 -10.20 -10.68 -16.06
N SER A 372 -9.10 -11.14 -15.47
CA SER A 372 -8.90 -12.52 -15.00
C SER A 372 -9.26 -12.74 -13.53
N SER A 373 -9.84 -11.74 -12.85
CA SER A 373 -10.25 -11.84 -11.45
C SER A 373 -11.25 -12.99 -11.26
N LYS A 374 -11.00 -13.89 -10.32
CA LYS A 374 -11.89 -15.01 -9.99
C LYS A 374 -12.75 -14.68 -8.77
N TYR A 375 -13.88 -15.37 -8.60
CA TYR A 375 -14.79 -15.20 -7.45
C TYR A 375 -15.05 -16.51 -6.69
N GLY A 376 -15.30 -16.36 -5.39
CA GLY A 376 -15.85 -17.38 -4.50
C GLY A 376 -17.37 -17.32 -4.39
N ALA A 377 -17.93 -17.92 -3.33
CA ALA A 377 -19.38 -18.01 -3.13
C ALA A 377 -20.03 -16.63 -2.94
N LEU A 378 -19.41 -15.73 -2.17
CA LEU A 378 -19.91 -14.37 -1.92
C LEU A 378 -19.95 -13.54 -3.21
N GLY A 379 -18.88 -13.60 -4.00
CA GLY A 379 -18.84 -12.96 -5.30
C GLY A 379 -19.92 -13.49 -6.25
N ALA A 380 -20.19 -14.80 -6.22
CA ALA A 380 -21.23 -15.42 -7.03
C ALA A 380 -22.64 -14.87 -6.71
N LEU A 381 -22.98 -14.66 -5.43
CA LEU A 381 -24.26 -14.10 -5.01
C LEU A 381 -24.47 -12.67 -5.54
N GLY A 382 -23.49 -11.80 -5.32
CA GLY A 382 -23.55 -10.42 -5.80
C GLY A 382 -23.65 -10.34 -7.32
N ARG A 383 -22.86 -11.15 -8.03
CA ARG A 383 -22.86 -11.22 -9.50
C ARG A 383 -24.21 -11.66 -10.03
N GLN A 384 -24.81 -12.69 -9.43
CA GLN A 384 -26.13 -13.18 -9.84
C GLN A 384 -27.17 -12.06 -9.74
N ARG A 385 -27.19 -11.29 -8.65
CA ARG A 385 -28.14 -10.16 -8.50
C ARG A 385 -27.87 -9.05 -9.53
N LEU A 386 -26.62 -8.63 -9.71
CA LEU A 386 -26.26 -7.60 -10.70
C LEU A 386 -26.65 -8.02 -12.13
N GLN A 387 -26.47 -9.29 -12.49
CA GLN A 387 -26.83 -9.82 -13.81
C GLN A 387 -28.35 -9.94 -13.99
N THR A 388 -29.08 -10.38 -12.96
CA THR A 388 -30.51 -10.70 -13.09
C THR A 388 -31.44 -9.52 -12.82
N ILE A 389 -31.09 -8.65 -11.87
CA ILE A 389 -31.88 -7.49 -11.47
C ILE A 389 -31.44 -6.25 -12.24
N ASP A 390 -30.14 -5.97 -12.23
CA ASP A 390 -29.58 -4.75 -12.85
C ASP A 390 -29.21 -4.97 -14.34
N ASN A 391 -29.35 -6.20 -14.86
CA ASN A 391 -29.05 -6.56 -16.24
C ASN A 391 -27.60 -6.21 -16.66
N TRP A 392 -26.65 -6.37 -15.74
CA TRP A 392 -25.23 -6.12 -16.03
C TRP A 392 -24.62 -7.24 -16.86
N ALA A 393 -23.74 -6.87 -17.79
CA ALA A 393 -22.85 -7.80 -18.48
C ALA A 393 -21.53 -7.86 -17.72
N ILE A 394 -21.30 -8.96 -17.00
CA ILE A 394 -20.09 -9.17 -16.21
C ILE A 394 -19.15 -10.12 -16.96
N GLY A 395 -17.91 -9.69 -17.20
CA GLY A 395 -16.83 -10.53 -17.69
C GLY A 395 -15.66 -10.57 -16.71
N ASP A 396 -15.28 -11.76 -16.29
CA ASP A 396 -14.28 -12.03 -15.26
C ASP A 396 -13.62 -13.40 -15.52
N GLY A 397 -12.74 -13.83 -14.63
CA GLY A 397 -12.00 -15.09 -14.68
C GLY A 397 -12.83 -16.34 -14.39
N GLY A 398 -14.13 -16.20 -14.11
CA GLY A 398 -14.99 -17.30 -13.68
C GLY A 398 -14.88 -17.62 -12.19
N PRO A 399 -15.63 -18.63 -11.71
CA PRO A 399 -15.52 -19.08 -10.33
C PRO A 399 -14.12 -19.66 -10.07
N LEU A 400 -13.71 -19.73 -8.81
CA LEU A 400 -12.64 -20.64 -8.40
C LEU A 400 -13.04 -22.07 -8.81
N THR A 401 -12.11 -22.82 -9.41
CA THR A 401 -12.35 -24.14 -10.03
C THR A 401 -11.60 -25.24 -9.27
N ASP A 402 -11.60 -25.20 -7.95
CA ASP A 402 -10.38 -24.87 -7.18
C ASP A 402 -10.64 -24.49 -5.72
N LEU A 403 -11.81 -24.76 -5.13
CA LEU A 403 -12.04 -24.39 -3.73
C LEU A 403 -11.33 -25.41 -2.86
N ASP A 404 -10.67 -24.93 -1.83
CA ASP A 404 -10.15 -25.67 -0.69
C ASP A 404 -10.96 -25.09 0.47
N SER A 405 -12.12 -25.68 0.71
CA SER A 405 -13.17 -25.11 1.56
C SER A 405 -12.82 -25.18 3.04
N ASP A 406 -11.87 -26.01 3.45
CA ASP A 406 -11.37 -26.13 4.81
C ASP A 406 -9.90 -25.69 4.98
N GLY A 407 -9.14 -25.52 3.90
CA GLY A 407 -7.82 -24.89 3.90
C GLY A 407 -6.67 -25.86 4.23
N ASP A 408 -6.86 -27.17 4.06
CA ASP A 408 -5.94 -28.23 4.48
C ASP A 408 -4.82 -28.50 3.45
N GLY A 409 -4.93 -27.93 2.25
CA GLY A 409 -3.97 -28.06 1.16
C GLY A 409 -4.33 -29.11 0.10
N LEU A 410 -5.44 -29.83 0.24
CA LEU A 410 -6.16 -30.47 -0.86
C LEU A 410 -7.17 -29.50 -1.45
N SER A 411 -7.87 -29.93 -2.49
CA SER A 411 -8.98 -29.16 -3.03
C SER A 411 -10.26 -29.96 -2.93
N ASP A 412 -11.40 -29.28 -2.81
CA ASP A 412 -12.71 -29.90 -2.69
C ASP A 412 -12.93 -30.98 -3.78
N CYS A 413 -12.37 -30.75 -4.97
CA CYS A 413 -12.42 -31.71 -6.06
C CYS A 413 -11.52 -32.94 -5.82
N ASP A 414 -10.27 -32.75 -5.41
CA ASP A 414 -9.32 -33.84 -5.15
C ASP A 414 -9.74 -34.66 -3.92
N GLU A 415 -10.26 -34.00 -2.89
CA GLU A 415 -10.83 -34.63 -1.71
C GLU A 415 -12.00 -35.55 -2.05
N ILE A 416 -12.97 -35.05 -2.82
CA ILE A 416 -14.16 -35.84 -3.17
C ILE A 416 -13.85 -36.92 -4.22
N GLU A 417 -13.03 -36.61 -5.23
CA GLU A 417 -12.85 -37.48 -6.40
C GLU A 417 -11.65 -38.43 -6.32
N ILE A 418 -10.62 -38.10 -5.54
CA ILE A 418 -9.34 -38.85 -5.50
C ILE A 418 -9.12 -39.50 -4.14
N TYR A 419 -9.21 -38.72 -3.05
CA TYR A 419 -8.82 -39.16 -1.71
C TYR A 419 -10.00 -39.62 -0.84
N ASN A 420 -11.23 -39.32 -1.27
CA ASN A 420 -12.48 -39.67 -0.60
C ASN A 420 -12.55 -39.12 0.85
N THR A 421 -12.06 -37.90 1.02
CA THR A 421 -12.10 -37.08 2.25
C THR A 421 -13.28 -36.09 2.21
N ASP A 422 -13.62 -35.46 3.33
CA ASP A 422 -14.71 -34.46 3.40
C ASP A 422 -14.15 -33.05 3.25
N SER A 423 -14.48 -32.39 2.15
CA SER A 423 -14.03 -31.04 1.77
C SER A 423 -14.55 -29.89 2.64
N ARG A 424 -14.75 -30.13 3.92
CA ARG A 424 -15.15 -29.18 4.96
C ARG A 424 -14.43 -29.46 6.27
N LEU A 425 -13.57 -30.48 6.30
CA LEU A 425 -12.89 -30.96 7.48
C LEU A 425 -11.42 -31.11 7.14
N VAL A 426 -10.59 -30.30 7.79
CA VAL A 426 -9.14 -30.33 7.61
C VAL A 426 -8.48 -31.66 8.01
N ASP A 427 -9.21 -32.54 8.71
CA ASP A 427 -8.80 -33.87 9.19
C ASP A 427 -10.04 -34.77 9.15
N THR A 428 -10.11 -35.64 8.13
CA THR A 428 -11.29 -36.49 7.86
C THR A 428 -11.43 -37.64 8.84
N ASP A 429 -10.32 -38.20 9.33
CA ASP A 429 -10.34 -39.42 10.15
C ASP A 429 -10.10 -39.18 11.66
N GLY A 430 -9.73 -37.96 12.02
CA GLY A 430 -9.63 -37.45 13.38
C GLY A 430 -8.36 -37.88 14.11
N ASP A 431 -7.30 -38.20 13.40
CA ASP A 431 -6.03 -38.65 13.99
C ASP A 431 -5.02 -37.51 14.29
N ASN A 432 -5.39 -36.27 13.93
CA ASN A 432 -4.64 -35.01 14.01
C ASN A 432 -3.54 -34.82 12.96
N PHE A 433 -3.55 -35.56 11.86
CA PHE A 433 -2.87 -35.19 10.63
C PHE A 433 -3.88 -34.58 9.65
N LEU A 434 -3.44 -33.56 8.91
CA LEU A 434 -4.31 -32.94 7.90
C LEU A 434 -4.33 -33.84 6.66
N ASP A 435 -5.48 -33.98 6.00
CA ASP A 435 -5.63 -34.90 4.86
C ASP A 435 -4.60 -34.56 3.76
N GLY A 436 -4.41 -33.28 3.47
CA GLY A 436 -3.39 -32.80 2.53
C GLY A 436 -1.94 -33.07 2.93
N TYR A 437 -1.66 -33.14 4.23
CA TYR A 437 -0.33 -33.50 4.73
C TYR A 437 -0.06 -34.99 4.50
N GLU A 438 -1.01 -35.86 4.79
CA GLU A 438 -0.87 -37.30 4.65
C GLU A 438 -0.66 -37.75 3.21
N VAL A 439 -1.46 -37.20 2.30
CA VAL A 439 -1.31 -37.40 0.85
C VAL A 439 0.10 -37.00 0.38
N ALA A 440 0.63 -35.88 0.87
CA ALA A 440 1.95 -35.39 0.48
C ALA A 440 3.10 -36.31 0.91
N TYR A 441 2.92 -37.06 2.00
CA TYR A 441 3.91 -37.98 2.55
C TYR A 441 3.58 -39.46 2.37
N GLY A 442 2.50 -39.75 1.63
CA GLY A 442 2.17 -41.07 1.12
C GLY A 442 1.52 -42.00 2.13
N SER A 443 0.83 -41.45 3.14
CA SER A 443 -0.15 -42.15 3.98
C SER A 443 -1.59 -41.96 3.46
N ASP A 444 -2.53 -42.75 3.98
CA ASP A 444 -3.95 -42.73 3.61
C ASP A 444 -4.77 -41.84 4.56
N PRO A 445 -5.30 -40.68 4.10
CA PRO A 445 -6.00 -39.68 4.94
C PRO A 445 -7.40 -40.11 5.41
N THR A 446 -7.71 -41.39 5.34
CA THR A 446 -8.98 -41.97 5.78
C THR A 446 -8.78 -43.15 6.73
N ASP A 447 -7.53 -43.47 7.06
CA ASP A 447 -7.13 -44.57 7.94
C ASP A 447 -6.32 -44.03 9.14
N PRO A 448 -6.95 -43.88 10.33
CA PRO A 448 -6.34 -43.20 11.50
C PRO A 448 -5.17 -44.00 12.14
N ASP A 449 -4.81 -45.14 11.55
CA ASP A 449 -3.69 -46.00 11.94
C ASP A 449 -2.51 -45.96 10.92
N ASP A 450 -2.61 -45.21 9.80
CA ASP A 450 -1.57 -45.11 8.75
C ASP A 450 -0.80 -43.78 8.78
N TYR A 451 0.38 -43.77 9.41
CA TYR A 451 1.16 -42.54 9.61
C TYR A 451 2.21 -42.29 8.51
N PRO A 452 2.49 -41.02 8.13
CA PRO A 452 3.50 -40.68 7.14
C PRO A 452 4.94 -41.02 7.60
N GLY A 453 5.73 -41.66 6.72
CA GLY A 453 7.06 -42.24 7.06
C GLY A 453 8.25 -41.26 7.10
N VAL A 454 9.24 -41.51 7.99
CA VAL A 454 10.46 -40.68 8.17
C VAL A 454 11.46 -40.82 6.99
N PRO A 455 12.05 -39.73 6.45
CA PRO A 455 12.95 -39.79 5.28
C PRO A 455 14.28 -40.54 5.50
N ALA A 456 14.71 -41.32 4.50
CA ALA A 456 15.87 -42.24 4.55
C ALA A 456 17.25 -41.59 4.76
N ASP A 457 17.35 -40.28 4.52
CA ASP A 457 18.63 -39.55 4.52
C ASP A 457 19.15 -39.30 5.95
N TRP A 458 18.25 -39.33 6.95
CA TRP A 458 18.54 -39.03 8.35
C TRP A 458 19.26 -40.18 9.09
N VAL A 459 19.13 -41.42 8.62
CA VAL A 459 19.74 -42.60 9.26
C VAL A 459 21.26 -42.64 9.05
N THR A 460 21.74 -42.13 7.92
CA THR A 460 23.17 -42.20 7.55
C THR A 460 24.01 -41.14 8.27
N GLU A 461 23.41 -40.00 8.61
CA GLU A 461 24.09 -38.87 9.26
C GLU A 461 24.24 -39.08 10.78
N MET A 462 23.33 -39.86 11.38
CA MET A 462 23.31 -40.22 12.80
C MET A 462 24.44 -41.18 13.21
N ASP A 463 24.81 -42.14 12.36
CA ASP A 463 25.94 -43.07 12.60
C ASP A 463 27.31 -42.39 12.52
N THR A 464 27.43 -41.31 11.75
CA THR A 464 28.66 -40.49 11.66
C THR A 464 28.88 -39.55 12.85
N LEU A 465 27.82 -39.22 13.60
CA LEU A 465 27.87 -38.25 14.71
C LEU A 465 28.14 -38.89 16.09
N LEU A 466 28.05 -40.22 16.21
CA LEU A 466 28.19 -40.96 17.47
C LEU A 466 29.59 -41.57 17.73
N GLY A 467 30.64 -41.03 17.09
CA GLY A 467 32.03 -41.47 17.27
C GLY A 467 32.66 -41.07 18.62
N GLU A 468 32.89 -42.10 19.46
CA GLU A 468 33.64 -42.21 20.73
C GLU A 468 34.50 -41.01 21.22
N ASP A 469 34.08 -40.31 22.31
CA ASP A 469 35.04 -39.76 23.30
C ASP A 469 34.41 -39.41 24.68
N GLU A 470 35.19 -39.59 25.75
CA GLU A 470 34.84 -39.61 27.19
C GLU A 470 34.42 -38.26 27.83
N SER A 471 34.03 -37.26 27.02
CA SER A 471 33.63 -35.92 27.52
C SER A 471 32.16 -35.80 27.98
N LEU A 472 31.40 -36.90 27.96
CA LEU A 472 29.96 -36.91 28.18
C LEU A 472 29.52 -37.14 29.62
N SER A 473 30.42 -37.46 30.58
CA SER A 473 29.98 -37.65 31.96
C SER A 473 29.50 -36.34 32.60
N GLU A 474 30.19 -35.22 32.36
CA GLU A 474 29.80 -33.90 32.90
C GLU A 474 28.55 -33.32 32.23
N ILE A 475 28.29 -33.64 30.95
CA ILE A 475 27.08 -33.20 30.24
C ILE A 475 25.87 -34.05 30.66
N ARG A 476 26.07 -35.35 30.82
CA ARG A 476 25.05 -36.27 31.33
C ARG A 476 24.68 -35.95 32.79
N GLU A 477 25.67 -35.72 33.67
CA GLU A 477 25.41 -35.31 35.07
C GLU A 477 24.69 -33.96 35.16
N TRP A 478 24.96 -33.02 34.25
CA TRP A 478 24.27 -31.74 34.20
C TRP A 478 22.82 -31.86 33.70
N LEU A 479 22.55 -32.69 32.69
CA LEU A 479 21.20 -32.97 32.19
C LEU A 479 20.37 -33.73 33.23
N GLU A 480 20.95 -34.75 33.87
CA GLU A 480 20.30 -35.54 34.92
C GLU A 480 19.99 -34.68 36.17
N ALA A 481 20.81 -33.67 36.48
CA ALA A 481 20.58 -32.76 37.61
C ALA A 481 19.52 -31.67 37.35
N ASN A 482 19.18 -31.39 36.09
CA ASN A 482 18.22 -30.34 35.70
C ASN A 482 16.98 -30.89 34.99
N VAL A 483 16.88 -32.22 34.84
CA VAL A 483 15.80 -32.92 34.14
C VAL A 483 14.42 -32.53 34.67
N THR A 484 14.27 -32.40 35.99
CA THR A 484 13.00 -32.04 36.63
C THR A 484 12.58 -30.60 36.34
N ILE A 485 13.52 -29.69 36.08
CA ILE A 485 13.22 -28.30 35.71
C ILE A 485 12.71 -28.25 34.28
N PHE A 486 13.32 -29.01 33.37
CA PHE A 486 12.86 -29.12 31.99
C PHE A 486 11.54 -29.87 31.87
N GLU A 487 11.33 -30.96 32.63
CA GLU A 487 10.05 -31.67 32.70
C GLU A 487 8.93 -30.77 33.23
N ASN A 488 9.20 -29.97 34.28
CA ASN A 488 8.22 -29.03 34.81
C ASN A 488 7.91 -27.89 33.83
N LEU A 489 8.92 -27.34 33.14
CA LEU A 489 8.71 -26.31 32.12
C LEU A 489 7.96 -26.86 30.90
N TYR A 490 8.29 -28.09 30.47
CA TYR A 490 7.63 -28.79 29.37
C TYR A 490 6.17 -29.12 29.71
N THR A 491 5.88 -29.52 30.95
CA THR A 491 4.50 -29.72 31.43
C THR A 491 3.74 -28.40 31.59
N LEU A 492 4.43 -27.30 31.93
CA LEU A 492 3.83 -25.96 32.03
C LEU A 492 3.40 -25.39 30.67
N VAL A 493 4.10 -25.79 29.60
CA VAL A 493 3.74 -25.45 28.21
C VAL A 493 2.94 -26.58 27.52
N ASP A 494 2.35 -27.47 28.32
CA ASP A 494 1.54 -28.62 27.91
C ASP A 494 2.16 -29.49 26.80
N GLY A 495 3.47 -29.73 26.88
CA GLY A 495 4.19 -30.54 25.91
C GLY A 495 4.61 -29.82 24.62
N ASN A 496 4.39 -28.50 24.52
CA ASN A 496 4.75 -27.70 23.34
C ASN A 496 6.26 -27.36 23.29
N ALA A 497 7.00 -28.09 22.44
CA ALA A 497 8.45 -27.96 22.33
C ALA A 497 8.91 -26.61 21.71
N THR A 498 8.08 -25.97 20.88
CA THR A 498 8.38 -24.68 20.24
C THR A 498 8.25 -23.53 21.23
N LEU A 499 7.22 -23.55 22.08
CA LEU A 499 7.02 -22.57 23.14
C LEU A 499 8.13 -22.65 24.20
N LEU A 500 8.56 -23.87 24.54
CA LEU A 500 9.71 -24.08 25.44
C LEU A 500 11.01 -23.48 24.88
N LEU A 501 11.23 -23.58 23.57
CA LEU A 501 12.39 -22.99 22.87
C LEU A 501 12.34 -21.46 22.87
N GLN A 502 11.17 -20.87 22.65
CA GLN A 502 10.98 -19.42 22.66
C GLN A 502 11.15 -18.83 24.06
N VAL A 503 10.69 -19.52 25.11
CA VAL A 503 10.91 -19.13 26.52
C VAL A 503 12.41 -19.18 26.87
N ILE A 504 13.13 -20.18 26.38
CA ILE A 504 14.58 -20.31 26.59
C ILE A 504 15.36 -19.23 25.81
N ASP A 505 14.96 -18.92 24.57
CA ASP A 505 15.58 -17.87 23.75
C ASP A 505 15.29 -16.45 24.27
N GLN A 506 14.10 -16.19 24.81
CA GLN A 506 13.75 -14.92 25.47
C GLN A 506 14.60 -14.65 26.73
N LEU A 507 15.02 -15.71 27.44
CA LEU A 507 15.92 -15.62 28.59
C LEU A 507 17.39 -15.39 28.17
N ASP A 508 17.83 -15.93 27.03
CA ASP A 508 19.20 -15.76 26.49
C ASP A 508 19.36 -14.38 25.77
N GLY A 509 18.26 -13.75 25.33
CA GLY A 509 18.23 -12.44 24.67
C GLY A 509 18.38 -11.21 25.59
N ASN A 510 18.25 -11.37 26.90
CA ASN A 510 18.33 -10.27 27.87
C ASN A 510 19.71 -10.25 28.56
N ILE A 511 20.72 -9.67 27.90
CA ILE A 511 22.10 -9.58 28.39
C ILE A 511 22.22 -8.88 29.76
N THR A 512 21.23 -8.07 30.15
CA THR A 512 21.14 -7.46 31.50
C THR A 512 20.61 -8.39 32.59
N LEU A 513 19.91 -9.48 32.25
CA LEU A 513 19.42 -10.47 33.22
C LEU A 513 20.47 -11.55 33.56
N LEU A 514 21.49 -11.76 32.71
CA LEU A 514 22.61 -12.69 32.99
C LEU A 514 23.64 -12.08 33.97
N GLU A 515 23.86 -10.76 33.91
CA GLU A 515 24.65 -10.04 34.92
C GLU A 515 23.87 -9.87 36.25
N LEU A 516 22.53 -9.81 36.20
CA LEU A 516 21.68 -9.84 37.39
C LEU A 516 21.53 -11.26 38.00
N THR A 517 21.50 -12.34 37.22
CA THR A 517 21.43 -13.71 37.80
C THR A 517 22.74 -14.17 38.42
N SER A 518 23.89 -13.67 37.95
CA SER A 518 25.18 -13.88 38.65
C SER A 518 25.33 -13.00 39.91
N ALA A 519 24.68 -11.83 39.97
CA ALA A 519 24.62 -10.99 41.17
C ALA A 519 23.56 -11.45 42.19
N LEU A 520 22.41 -11.96 41.73
CA LEU A 520 21.30 -12.49 42.55
C LEU A 520 21.67 -13.84 43.20
N ALA A 521 22.56 -14.62 42.57
CA ALA A 521 23.17 -15.80 43.20
C ALA A 521 24.09 -15.48 44.38
N THR A 522 24.50 -14.22 44.58
CA THR A 522 25.40 -13.82 45.70
C THR A 522 24.68 -12.99 46.78
N GLN A 523 23.44 -12.54 46.56
CA GLN A 523 22.71 -11.73 47.54
C GLN A 523 21.22 -12.11 47.57
N ASN A 524 20.89 -13.27 48.15
CA ASN A 524 19.68 -13.51 48.98
C ASN A 524 19.43 -15.01 49.24
N THR A 525 20.40 -15.69 49.86
CA THR A 525 20.15 -16.98 50.53
C THR A 525 19.17 -16.86 51.72
N ASP A 526 18.82 -15.63 52.12
CA ASP A 526 17.94 -15.38 53.28
C ASP A 526 16.50 -14.95 52.91
N SER A 527 16.23 -14.54 51.66
CA SER A 527 14.89 -14.04 51.28
C SER A 527 14.00 -15.09 50.62
N LEU A 528 14.55 -16.20 50.09
CA LEU A 528 13.74 -17.26 49.46
C LEU A 528 13.01 -18.15 50.48
N SER A 529 13.46 -18.19 51.73
CA SER A 529 12.74 -18.88 52.82
C SER A 529 11.45 -18.15 53.25
N ALA A 530 11.22 -16.92 52.80
CA ALA A 530 10.01 -16.15 53.11
C ALA A 530 8.92 -16.26 52.01
N LEU A 531 9.23 -16.83 50.84
CA LEU A 531 8.31 -17.03 49.71
C LEU A 531 7.91 -18.50 49.53
N GLN A 532 7.87 -19.28 50.62
CA GLN A 532 7.08 -20.51 50.65
C GLN A 532 5.60 -20.18 50.76
N GLY A 533 5.02 -19.69 49.67
CA GLY A 533 3.58 -19.60 49.45
C GLY A 533 3.32 -20.07 48.03
N ASN A 534 2.52 -21.13 47.89
CA ASN A 534 2.15 -21.76 46.62
C ASN A 534 2.00 -20.75 45.47
N PHE A 535 2.80 -20.89 44.42
CA PHE A 535 2.44 -20.35 43.11
C PHE A 535 1.31 -21.23 42.57
N SER A 536 0.06 -20.84 42.84
CA SER A 536 -1.10 -21.39 42.16
C SER A 536 -1.30 -20.60 40.88
N GLY A 537 -1.12 -21.25 39.73
CA GLY A 537 -1.16 -20.64 38.39
C GLY A 537 -2.37 -19.77 38.13
N ASN A 538 -2.21 -18.46 38.34
CA ASN A 538 -3.22 -17.48 38.01
C ASN A 538 -2.57 -16.43 37.09
N VAL A 539 -3.09 -16.34 35.87
CA VAL A 539 -2.78 -15.32 34.86
C VAL A 539 -2.78 -13.90 35.45
N THR A 540 -3.61 -13.65 36.46
CA THR A 540 -3.67 -12.38 37.21
C THR A 540 -2.36 -12.03 37.92
N GLU A 541 -1.66 -12.99 38.52
CA GLU A 541 -0.38 -12.74 39.21
C GLU A 541 0.74 -12.42 38.22
N ILE A 542 0.68 -13.00 37.01
CA ILE A 542 1.63 -12.73 35.92
C ILE A 542 1.41 -11.31 35.37
N ARG A 543 0.15 -10.90 35.17
CA ARG A 543 -0.24 -9.54 34.77
C ARG A 543 0.25 -8.48 35.75
N GLU A 544 0.06 -8.69 37.06
CA GLU A 544 0.49 -7.75 38.09
C GLU A 544 2.02 -7.57 38.12
N ILE A 545 2.79 -8.65 37.92
CA ILE A 545 4.25 -8.61 37.85
C ILE A 545 4.73 -7.84 36.61
N LEU A 546 4.13 -8.08 35.44
CA LEU A 546 4.52 -7.41 34.19
C LEU A 546 4.25 -5.89 34.26
N LEU A 547 3.12 -5.49 34.85
CA LEU A 547 2.75 -4.08 35.04
C LEU A 547 3.61 -3.37 36.11
N GLU A 548 3.97 -4.03 37.23
CA GLU A 548 4.89 -3.45 38.23
C GLU A 548 6.31 -3.24 37.68
N LEU A 549 6.70 -4.05 36.70
CA LEU A 549 7.99 -3.94 36.00
C LEU A 549 7.97 -2.95 34.82
N GLY A 550 6.81 -2.34 34.53
CA GLY A 550 6.67 -1.29 33.51
C GLY A 550 6.61 -1.79 32.07
N TYR A 551 6.25 -3.06 31.85
CA TYR A 551 6.06 -3.65 30.53
C TYR A 551 4.59 -3.58 30.09
N SER A 552 4.36 -3.41 28.78
CA SER A 552 3.03 -3.54 28.16
C SER A 552 2.82 -4.99 27.71
N ILE A 553 1.60 -5.49 27.88
CA ILE A 553 1.15 -6.78 27.35
C ILE A 553 0.77 -6.56 25.88
N GLY A 554 1.17 -7.48 25.01
CA GLY A 554 0.92 -7.42 23.56
C GLY A 554 -0.51 -7.80 23.22
N ASP A 555 -0.94 -7.42 22.03
CA ASP A 555 -2.20 -7.79 21.37
C ASP A 555 -1.76 -8.13 19.94
N THR A 556 -1.60 -9.43 19.66
CA THR A 556 -0.83 -9.94 18.52
C THR A 556 -1.64 -9.92 17.23
N ASP A 557 -2.95 -10.17 17.31
CA ASP A 557 -3.87 -10.18 16.17
C ASP A 557 -4.65 -8.85 16.02
N TYR A 558 -4.51 -7.93 16.97
CA TYR A 558 -5.08 -6.58 17.00
C TYR A 558 -6.61 -6.56 17.08
N ASP A 559 -7.22 -7.58 17.70
CA ASP A 559 -8.66 -7.69 17.83
C ASP A 559 -9.24 -6.88 19.02
N GLY A 560 -8.38 -6.51 19.96
CA GLY A 560 -8.68 -5.73 21.17
C GLY A 560 -8.65 -6.52 22.48
N LEU A 561 -8.38 -7.82 22.43
CA LEU A 561 -8.05 -8.71 23.53
C LEU A 561 -6.52 -8.83 23.60
N ASP A 562 -5.92 -8.70 24.78
CA ASP A 562 -4.47 -8.84 24.87
C ASP A 562 -4.06 -10.32 24.96
N ASP A 563 -2.84 -10.66 24.54
CA ASP A 563 -2.36 -12.05 24.41
C ASP A 563 -2.56 -12.87 25.71
N LEU A 564 -2.63 -12.19 26.86
CA LEU A 564 -2.80 -12.82 28.15
C LEU A 564 -4.28 -13.05 28.49
N ASP A 565 -5.17 -12.19 28.02
CA ASP A 565 -6.61 -12.39 28.07
C ASP A 565 -7.05 -13.47 27.07
N GLU A 566 -6.49 -13.52 25.86
CA GLU A 566 -6.74 -14.60 24.89
C GLU A 566 -6.40 -15.99 25.46
N LEU A 567 -5.24 -16.12 26.12
CA LEU A 567 -4.88 -17.34 26.86
C LEU A 567 -5.86 -17.68 27.99
N THR A 568 -6.59 -16.70 28.51
CA THR A 568 -7.60 -16.92 29.55
C THR A 568 -8.92 -17.41 28.96
N TYR A 569 -9.30 -16.92 27.77
CA TYR A 569 -10.49 -17.36 27.05
C TYR A 569 -10.26 -18.61 26.20
N GLY A 570 -9.00 -18.98 25.95
CA GLY A 570 -8.63 -20.14 25.12
C GLY A 570 -8.65 -19.83 23.62
N THR A 571 -8.66 -18.55 23.27
CA THR A 571 -8.74 -18.05 21.89
C THR A 571 -7.36 -17.95 21.23
N SER A 572 -7.34 -17.74 19.91
CA SER A 572 -6.14 -17.83 19.09
C SER A 572 -5.34 -16.54 19.04
N LEU A 573 -4.12 -16.56 19.60
CA LEU A 573 -3.15 -15.44 19.62
C LEU A 573 -2.78 -14.80 18.26
N VAL A 574 -3.27 -15.32 17.15
CA VAL A 574 -2.95 -14.84 15.80
C VAL A 574 -4.19 -14.73 14.91
N CYS A 575 -5.37 -15.07 15.43
CA CYS A 575 -6.62 -15.08 14.68
C CYS A 575 -7.70 -14.33 15.46
N SER A 576 -8.03 -13.14 14.95
CA SER A 576 -8.97 -12.20 15.57
C SER A 576 -10.44 -12.65 15.57
N ASP A 577 -10.73 -13.91 15.27
CA ASP A 577 -12.08 -14.49 15.11
C ASP A 577 -11.83 -16.00 15.18
N THR A 578 -11.86 -16.55 16.39
CA THR A 578 -11.37 -17.92 16.66
C THR A 578 -12.35 -18.99 16.18
N ASP A 579 -13.65 -18.75 16.27
CA ASP A 579 -14.71 -19.68 15.84
C ASP A 579 -15.29 -19.37 14.45
N CYS A 580 -14.83 -18.28 13.81
CA CYS A 580 -15.11 -17.90 12.42
C CYS A 580 -16.57 -17.48 12.16
N ASP A 581 -17.23 -16.90 13.15
CA ASP A 581 -18.65 -16.53 13.11
C ASP A 581 -18.91 -15.08 12.62
N ASN A 582 -17.84 -14.32 12.35
CA ASN A 582 -17.79 -12.90 11.99
C ASN A 582 -17.91 -11.87 13.13
N LEU A 583 -17.81 -12.29 14.38
CA LEU A 583 -17.44 -11.45 15.52
C LEU A 583 -15.96 -11.67 15.84
N ASN A 584 -15.33 -10.69 16.48
CA ASN A 584 -13.99 -10.91 17.00
C ASN A 584 -14.05 -11.28 18.48
N ASP A 585 -13.09 -12.06 18.94
CA ASP A 585 -13.05 -12.62 20.29
C ASP A 585 -13.22 -11.52 21.35
N ALA A 586 -12.55 -10.38 21.17
CA ALA A 586 -12.69 -9.20 22.04
C ALA A 586 -14.13 -8.64 22.12
N PHE A 587 -14.87 -8.66 21.01
CA PHE A 587 -16.24 -8.17 20.92
C PHE A 587 -17.23 -9.18 21.49
N GLU A 588 -16.99 -10.46 21.30
CA GLU A 588 -17.79 -11.55 21.86
C GLU A 588 -17.70 -11.61 23.37
N VAL A 589 -16.47 -11.60 23.91
CA VAL A 589 -16.21 -11.48 25.36
C VAL A 589 -16.94 -10.27 25.96
N LYS A 590 -17.05 -9.18 25.19
CA LYS A 590 -17.74 -7.96 25.60
C LYS A 590 -19.26 -8.04 25.51
N MET A 591 -19.79 -8.81 24.56
CA MET A 591 -21.24 -9.08 24.41
C MET A 591 -21.73 -10.19 25.34
N GLY A 592 -20.82 -11.04 25.82
CA GLY A 592 -21.08 -12.19 26.67
C GLY A 592 -21.43 -13.46 25.89
N THR A 593 -21.12 -13.50 24.59
CA THR A 593 -21.06 -14.72 23.77
C THR A 593 -19.73 -15.44 24.03
N ASP A 594 -19.65 -16.72 23.68
CA ASP A 594 -18.45 -17.54 23.89
C ASP A 594 -17.58 -17.51 22.62
N PRO A 595 -16.38 -16.91 22.64
CA PRO A 595 -15.53 -16.72 21.44
C PRO A 595 -14.91 -18.01 20.85
N LEU A 596 -15.45 -19.16 21.25
CA LEU A 596 -15.07 -20.49 20.81
C LEU A 596 -16.30 -21.28 20.31
N ASP A 597 -17.46 -20.63 20.23
CA ASP A 597 -18.76 -21.22 19.96
C ASP A 597 -19.54 -20.31 19.00
N ASP A 598 -19.64 -20.75 17.74
CA ASP A 598 -20.20 -19.95 16.65
C ASP A 598 -21.71 -19.68 16.79
N ASP A 599 -22.43 -20.37 17.70
CA ASP A 599 -23.87 -20.24 17.99
C ASP A 599 -24.11 -20.33 19.52
N SER A 600 -23.87 -19.23 20.23
CA SER A 600 -23.86 -19.19 21.72
C SER A 600 -25.20 -19.56 22.38
N ASP A 601 -26.31 -19.56 21.65
CA ASP A 601 -27.63 -19.89 22.20
C ASP A 601 -28.31 -21.14 21.60
N ASP A 602 -27.58 -21.88 20.76
CA ASP A 602 -27.98 -23.14 20.12
C ASP A 602 -29.26 -23.03 19.27
N ASP A 603 -29.53 -21.87 18.65
CA ASP A 603 -30.74 -21.65 17.84
C ASP A 603 -30.56 -21.81 16.32
N SER A 604 -29.36 -22.22 15.93
CA SER A 604 -28.89 -22.46 14.57
C SER A 604 -28.63 -21.20 13.75
N TRP A 605 -28.33 -20.08 14.41
CA TRP A 605 -27.86 -18.84 13.79
C TRP A 605 -26.56 -18.39 14.43
N TYR A 606 -25.58 -18.04 13.60
CA TYR A 606 -24.29 -17.57 14.13
C TYR A 606 -24.39 -16.23 14.84
N ASP A 607 -23.62 -16.03 15.91
CA ASP A 607 -23.71 -14.83 16.74
C ASP A 607 -23.46 -13.56 15.93
N GLY A 608 -22.50 -13.59 15.00
CA GLY A 608 -22.20 -12.51 14.07
C GLY A 608 -23.35 -12.19 13.10
N VAL A 609 -24.11 -13.20 12.68
CA VAL A 609 -25.30 -13.02 11.82
C VAL A 609 -26.42 -12.35 12.60
N GLU A 610 -26.61 -12.74 13.86
CA GLU A 610 -27.60 -12.18 14.77
C GLU A 610 -27.33 -10.70 15.09
N VAL A 611 -26.08 -10.40 15.47
CA VAL A 611 -25.63 -9.03 15.71
C VAL A 611 -25.82 -8.16 14.47
N ALA A 612 -25.48 -8.68 13.28
CA ALA A 612 -25.68 -7.97 12.02
C ALA A 612 -27.16 -7.75 11.66
N ALA A 613 -28.04 -8.69 12.04
CA ALA A 613 -29.49 -8.58 11.87
C ALA A 613 -30.18 -7.69 12.94
N GLY A 614 -29.44 -7.31 13.98
CA GLY A 614 -29.96 -6.56 15.13
C GLY A 614 -30.81 -7.40 16.07
N THR A 615 -30.58 -8.72 16.08
CA THR A 615 -31.16 -9.70 16.99
C THR A 615 -30.14 -10.10 18.06
N SER A 616 -30.48 -11.01 18.97
CA SER A 616 -29.69 -11.23 20.19
C SER A 616 -29.05 -12.62 20.17
N PRO A 617 -27.70 -12.74 20.12
CA PRO A 617 -26.95 -14.01 20.12
C PRO A 617 -26.97 -14.78 21.46
N LEU A 618 -27.96 -14.48 22.30
CA LEU A 618 -28.09 -14.99 23.66
C LEU A 618 -29.56 -15.25 24.02
N ASP A 619 -30.48 -15.00 23.08
CA ASP A 619 -31.90 -15.27 23.24
C ASP A 619 -32.35 -16.15 22.07
N PRO A 620 -32.45 -17.48 22.25
CA PRO A 620 -32.74 -18.43 21.16
C PRO A 620 -34.18 -18.31 20.64
N LEU A 621 -34.93 -17.35 21.18
CA LEU A 621 -36.21 -16.96 20.66
C LEU A 621 -36.12 -15.76 19.74
N ASP A 622 -35.05 -14.96 19.74
CA ASP A 622 -34.87 -13.69 19.03
C ASP A 622 -33.83 -13.79 17.92
N TYR A 623 -34.25 -14.39 16.80
CA TYR A 623 -33.42 -14.70 15.64
C TYR A 623 -33.76 -13.87 14.38
N PRO A 624 -32.86 -13.85 13.37
CA PRO A 624 -33.06 -13.17 12.10
C PRO A 624 -34.39 -13.54 11.41
N GLY A 625 -35.23 -12.53 11.15
CA GLY A 625 -36.53 -12.72 10.47
C GLY A 625 -37.74 -12.91 11.38
N LYS A 626 -37.55 -12.93 12.71
CA LYS A 626 -38.66 -12.87 13.66
C LYS A 626 -39.34 -11.50 13.67
N THR A 627 -40.67 -11.47 13.59
CA THR A 627 -41.44 -10.23 13.75
C THR A 627 -41.78 -10.00 15.22
N SER A 628 -40.84 -9.52 16.03
CA SER A 628 -41.10 -9.21 17.44
C SER A 628 -41.46 -7.73 17.64
N SER A 629 -42.62 -7.51 18.26
CA SER A 629 -43.07 -6.21 18.72
C SER A 629 -42.69 -6.02 20.19
N SER A 630 -41.60 -5.30 20.49
CA SER A 630 -41.48 -4.25 21.53
C SER A 630 -40.01 -3.95 21.88
N PRO A 631 -39.68 -2.77 22.43
CA PRO A 631 -38.33 -2.23 22.46
C PRO A 631 -37.60 -2.52 23.78
N PHE A 632 -36.31 -2.87 23.70
CA PHE A 632 -35.43 -2.83 24.87
C PHE A 632 -35.05 -1.37 25.24
N PRO A 633 -34.80 -1.09 26.53
CA PRO A 633 -34.59 0.25 27.05
C PRO A 633 -33.12 0.67 26.95
N LEU A 634 -32.86 1.76 26.25
CA LEU A 634 -31.57 2.44 26.22
C LEU A 634 -31.31 3.12 27.58
N GLY A 635 -30.25 2.72 28.31
CA GLY A 635 -29.94 3.31 29.61
C GLY A 635 -28.56 3.02 30.17
N ALA A 636 -27.52 3.67 29.60
CA ALA A 636 -26.19 3.95 30.16
C ALA A 636 -25.29 2.71 30.43
N VAL A 637 -24.00 2.70 30.05
CA VAL A 637 -22.97 3.68 30.43
C VAL A 637 -21.91 3.82 29.33
N ILE A 638 -21.58 5.08 29.08
CA ILE A 638 -20.56 5.61 28.17
C ILE A 638 -19.18 5.50 28.84
N GLY A 639 -18.15 5.11 28.08
CA GLY A 639 -16.76 5.11 28.54
C GLY A 639 -15.66 5.03 27.46
N GLY A 640 -15.80 5.74 26.34
CA GLY A 640 -14.73 6.05 25.36
C GLY A 640 -14.55 5.00 24.26
N GLY A 641 -14.42 5.28 22.96
CA GLY A 641 -14.35 6.48 22.09
C GLY A 641 -13.69 5.97 20.79
N VAL A 642 -14.01 6.33 19.56
CA VAL A 642 -14.91 7.29 18.92
C VAL A 642 -15.17 6.72 17.51
N GLY A 643 -16.43 6.64 17.06
CA GLY A 643 -16.76 6.20 15.70
C GLY A 643 -18.18 6.62 15.33
N THR A 644 -18.29 7.72 14.60
CA THR A 644 -19.51 8.41 14.17
C THR A 644 -20.39 7.55 13.25
N PHE A 645 -21.59 7.17 13.69
CA PHE A 645 -22.67 6.72 12.81
C PHE A 645 -23.48 7.91 12.28
N ALA A 646 -23.58 7.97 10.96
CA ALA A 646 -24.38 8.92 10.22
C ALA A 646 -25.88 8.63 10.37
N LEU A 647 -26.64 9.69 10.63
CA LEU A 647 -28.09 9.73 10.42
C LEU A 647 -28.40 9.55 8.93
N LEU A 648 -29.30 8.60 8.61
CA LEU A 648 -30.12 8.71 7.40
C LEU A 648 -31.58 8.90 7.76
N SER A 649 -32.04 10.10 7.40
CA SER A 649 -33.37 10.65 7.47
C SER A 649 -34.36 9.92 6.55
N ILE A 650 -35.48 9.43 7.12
CA ILE A 650 -36.71 9.20 6.35
C ILE A 650 -37.61 10.43 6.53
N GLY A 651 -37.73 11.19 5.43
CA GLY A 651 -38.63 12.33 5.30
C GLY A 651 -40.10 11.93 5.44
N GLY A 652 -40.85 12.76 6.14
CA GLY A 652 -42.22 12.47 6.57
C GLY A 652 -43.31 12.65 5.50
N VAL A 653 -44.45 12.05 5.80
CA VAL A 653 -45.76 12.48 5.32
C VAL A 653 -46.57 12.97 6.51
N PHE A 654 -46.78 14.29 6.55
CA PHE A 654 -47.60 14.99 7.52
C PHE A 654 -49.09 14.79 7.16
N LEU A 655 -49.86 14.12 8.04
CA LEU A 655 -51.32 14.17 8.03
C LEU A 655 -51.85 14.60 9.40
N ILE A 656 -51.94 15.92 9.60
CA ILE A 656 -52.73 16.49 10.69
C ILE A 656 -54.22 16.43 10.30
N ARG A 657 -55.02 15.65 11.04
CA ARG A 657 -56.44 15.97 11.23
C ARG A 657 -56.98 15.52 12.61
N LYS A 658 -56.77 16.42 13.57
CA LYS A 658 -57.73 16.90 14.59
C LYS A 658 -58.55 15.83 15.38
N ARG A 659 -58.09 15.52 16.60
CA ARG A 659 -58.94 14.97 17.67
C ARG A 659 -60.08 15.94 18.01
N LYS A 660 -61.31 15.41 18.13
CA LYS A 660 -62.44 16.06 18.79
C LYS A 660 -62.89 15.18 19.95
N LYS A 661 -62.83 15.78 21.15
CA LYS A 661 -63.29 15.38 22.48
C LYS A 661 -62.56 14.22 23.14
#